data_AF-A0A3B0ZF53-F1
#
_entry.id   AF-A0A3B0ZF53-F1
#
_cell.length_a   1.000
_cell.length_b   1.000
_cell.length_c   1.000
_cell.angle_alpha   90.00
_cell.angle_beta   90.00
_cell.angle_gamma   90.00
#
_symmetry.space_group_name_H-M   'P 1'
#
loop_
_entity.id
_entity.type
_entity.pdbx_description
1 polymer ?
#
loop_
_entity_poly.entity_id
_entity_poly.type
_entity_poly.pdbx_seq_one_letter_code
_entity_poly.pdbx_strand_id
1 'polypeptide(L)'
;MTLLKIIKFDREKSSLFALFLLLLLVGCIGGPSTTSNPVTSNSNAAKSYTGPVPATTDVKAFMDTVWQDLKSTNRCGNCHVSGNQTPFFVRNDDVNLAYSATINLVNLSSPEDSRLVTKVAEGHNCWLDSDSACAAVITAYIQSWGGGTGVGAINQVKLVAPVQKNVGETKNFPVNAPAAFTTLHTLLRTNCAECHVESATIPQSPYFSNSNVNLAYEASQAKIDLNNAANSRFVVRLRSEFHNCWSGNCQTDAQEMEDAIRMFVDPIPLTQVDPDLVISKALKLTEGLIASGGSRYENNLIALYQLKTAEGDTLFDTSGVSPELHLQLSGIEGVDYKWVGGWGIEFVNSKAQGLTSASKKLSDSIKLSGEYSIEAWLVPGNVTQEGPAGIISYSAGTAARNFTLGQTLYNYDFLHRSSTTNANGEPALSTADADEVLQATQQHVVITFDAITGRKIYVNGTDTGAVDETGPGNMSDWDDSFAFVLGNEVSNNRPWKGKLRLVAVHSRALTPGQIQQNFSAGVGERFFLLFNVSEHLPEVTIAATGAISTNSYIMFEVSQFDSYSYLFSEPKFINLDAGITLDSIPVAGLRIGINGREATSGQAYPNLSTTLDNDNYTDIDGQQLSALGTVIALEKGPDQDEFFLTFERLGAETNVVIEAAPTAPAAPPDADPVSDIGLRTFEEISNSMSIITGVSTTESNVATTYESIKQQLPTVENIDGFLSSHQVAIAQMAIEYCNALVESTSLRATFFPGFDFSANAATAFDTQGERDLVTNPLLAKGLGINLSTQPGDAAVKTELENLIAGLTVCGGGCAADRSAVVVKAACAATLGSAAILVQ
;
A
#
# COMPACT_ATOMS: atom_id res chain seq x y z
N MET A 1 -41.47 -2.76 34.87
CA MET A 1 -41.60 -1.51 34.10
C MET A 1 -41.53 -1.87 32.62
N THR A 2 -42.67 -2.20 31.99
CA THR A 2 -43.48 -1.33 31.08
C THR A 2 -42.70 -0.87 29.83
N LEU A 3 -43.10 -1.14 28.58
CA LEU A 3 -44.14 -1.99 28.02
C LEU A 3 -43.90 -2.09 26.49
N LEU A 4 -43.82 -3.31 25.95
CA LEU A 4 -44.00 -3.64 24.54
C LEU A 4 -45.47 -3.37 24.14
N LYS A 5 -45.72 -2.80 22.95
CA LYS A 5 -47.07 -2.77 22.34
C LYS A 5 -47.12 -3.70 21.12
N ILE A 6 -47.93 -4.74 21.29
CA ILE A 6 -48.43 -5.67 20.28
C ILE A 6 -49.61 -5.00 19.56
N ILE A 7 -49.66 -5.04 18.23
CA ILE A 7 -50.88 -4.78 17.45
C ILE A 7 -51.23 -6.06 16.70
N LYS A 8 -52.33 -6.69 17.10
CA LYS A 8 -53.03 -7.77 16.39
C LYS A 8 -53.86 -7.14 15.26
N PHE A 9 -53.82 -7.72 14.06
CA PHE A 9 -54.86 -7.54 13.06
C PHE A 9 -55.84 -8.71 13.15
N ASP A 10 -57.08 -8.38 13.52
CA ASP A 10 -58.18 -9.33 13.60
C ASP A 10 -58.94 -9.42 12.28
N ARG A 11 -59.31 -10.65 11.96
CA ARG A 11 -59.62 -11.16 10.62
C ARG A 11 -61.13 -11.19 10.42
N GLU A 12 -61.80 -10.05 10.34
CA GLU A 12 -63.23 -10.01 10.01
C GLU A 12 -63.69 -8.58 9.64
N LYS A 13 -63.44 -8.13 8.38
CA LYS A 13 -64.15 -6.99 7.73
C LYS A 13 -63.81 -6.68 6.25
N SER A 14 -63.28 -7.61 5.46
CA SER A 14 -62.94 -7.35 4.04
C SER A 14 -63.75 -8.13 2.99
N SER A 15 -64.88 -8.74 3.36
CA SER A 15 -65.64 -9.59 2.41
C SER A 15 -66.82 -8.91 1.70
N LEU A 16 -67.04 -7.59 1.83
CA LEU A 16 -68.24 -6.94 1.26
C LEU A 16 -68.00 -5.76 0.30
N PHE A 17 -66.76 -5.36 0.02
CA PHE A 17 -66.48 -4.24 -0.91
C PHE A 17 -65.90 -4.68 -2.26
N ALA A 18 -65.66 -5.98 -2.46
CA ALA A 18 -65.08 -6.55 -3.67
C ALA A 18 -66.10 -7.00 -4.73
N LEU A 19 -67.41 -6.78 -4.51
CA LEU A 19 -68.48 -7.34 -5.38
C LEU A 19 -69.28 -6.29 -6.17
N PHE A 20 -68.87 -5.01 -6.19
CA PHE A 20 -69.63 -3.95 -6.89
C PHE A 20 -68.87 -3.20 -8.00
N LEU A 21 -67.75 -3.72 -8.49
CA LEU A 21 -67.02 -3.09 -9.60
C LEU A 21 -66.61 -4.08 -10.71
N LEU A 22 -67.43 -5.12 -10.93
CA LEU A 22 -67.16 -6.13 -11.97
C LEU A 22 -68.26 -6.28 -13.04
N LEU A 23 -69.25 -5.38 -13.10
CA LEU A 23 -70.33 -5.46 -14.10
C LEU A 23 -70.76 -4.05 -14.51
N LEU A 24 -70.15 -3.52 -15.59
CA LEU A 24 -70.76 -2.66 -16.61
C LEU A 24 -69.66 -2.18 -17.58
N LEU A 25 -69.51 -2.88 -18.71
CA LEU A 25 -69.44 -2.34 -20.08
C LEU A 25 -68.85 -3.38 -21.05
N VAL A 26 -69.74 -4.02 -21.81
CA VAL A 26 -69.43 -4.83 -23.00
C VAL A 26 -70.03 -4.14 -24.22
N GLY A 27 -69.21 -3.99 -25.26
CA GLY A 27 -69.58 -3.77 -26.67
C GLY A 27 -69.32 -2.35 -27.18
N CYS A 28 -68.69 -2.10 -28.33
CA CYS A 28 -68.08 -2.94 -29.35
C CYS A 28 -67.31 -1.99 -30.31
N ILE A 29 -66.36 -2.54 -31.11
CA ILE A 29 -65.84 -2.01 -32.40
C ILE A 29 -64.55 -1.15 -32.35
N GLY A 30 -63.46 -1.74 -32.87
CA GLY A 30 -62.47 -1.02 -33.68
C GLY A 30 -61.14 -0.63 -33.02
N GLY A 31 -60.36 -1.59 -32.52
CA GLY A 31 -58.94 -1.35 -32.24
C GLY A 31 -58.15 -1.28 -33.55
N PRO A 32 -57.36 -0.23 -33.82
CA PRO A 32 -56.51 -0.20 -35.01
C PRO A 32 -55.48 -1.34 -34.89
N SER A 33 -55.20 -1.95 -36.04
CA SER A 33 -54.11 -2.89 -36.25
C SER A 33 -52.86 -2.44 -35.50
N THR A 34 -52.28 -3.34 -34.69
CA THR A 34 -50.94 -3.20 -34.15
C THR A 34 -49.98 -3.02 -35.33
N THR A 35 -49.65 -1.78 -35.65
CA THR A 35 -48.50 -1.48 -36.50
C THR A 35 -47.29 -1.99 -35.75
N SER A 36 -46.57 -2.95 -36.34
CA SER A 36 -45.24 -3.31 -35.88
C SER A 36 -44.46 -2.02 -35.67
N ASN A 37 -43.81 -1.87 -34.50
CA ASN A 37 -42.76 -0.86 -34.35
C ASN A 37 -41.84 -0.99 -35.58
N PRO A 38 -41.53 0.11 -36.29
CA PRO A 38 -40.58 0.05 -37.38
C PRO A 38 -39.29 -0.50 -36.79
N VAL A 39 -38.89 -1.68 -37.28
CA VAL A 39 -37.54 -2.18 -37.14
C VAL A 39 -36.66 -1.08 -37.71
N THR A 40 -35.96 -0.35 -36.84
CA THR A 40 -34.89 0.56 -37.24
C THR A 40 -33.77 -0.32 -37.77
N SER A 41 -33.88 -0.69 -39.05
CA SER A 41 -32.82 -1.32 -39.81
C SER A 41 -31.66 -0.35 -39.86
N ASN A 42 -30.61 -0.63 -39.09
CA ASN A 42 -29.31 -0.01 -39.30
C ASN A 42 -28.81 -0.45 -40.68
N SER A 43 -28.64 0.52 -41.55
CA SER A 43 -28.18 0.36 -42.91
C SER A 43 -26.68 0.05 -42.95
N ASN A 44 -26.34 -1.24 -42.91
CA ASN A 44 -25.23 -1.80 -43.66
C ASN A 44 -25.79 -2.99 -44.43
N ALA A 45 -25.77 -2.91 -45.76
CA ALA A 45 -26.35 -3.91 -46.65
C ALA A 45 -25.55 -5.23 -46.63
N ALA A 46 -25.68 -6.00 -45.55
CA ALA A 46 -25.47 -7.45 -45.58
C ALA A 46 -26.72 -8.06 -46.22
N LYS A 47 -26.57 -9.06 -47.11
CA LYS A 47 -27.72 -9.80 -47.66
C LYS A 47 -28.64 -10.21 -46.51
N SER A 48 -29.88 -9.71 -46.54
CA SER A 48 -30.92 -10.10 -45.58
C SER A 48 -31.03 -11.62 -45.58
N TYR A 49 -31.07 -12.23 -44.41
CA TYR A 49 -31.27 -13.67 -44.27
C TYR A 49 -32.55 -14.10 -45.00
N THR A 50 -32.45 -15.06 -45.92
CA THR A 50 -33.58 -15.54 -46.73
C THR A 50 -34.00 -16.97 -46.39
N GLY A 51 -33.41 -17.57 -45.35
CA GLY A 51 -33.72 -18.93 -44.92
C GLY A 51 -34.97 -19.04 -44.04
N PRO A 52 -35.28 -20.25 -43.55
CA PRO A 52 -36.41 -20.48 -42.63
C PRO A 52 -36.32 -19.65 -41.36
N VAL A 53 -37.46 -19.24 -40.79
CA VAL A 53 -37.50 -18.53 -39.51
C VAL A 53 -36.88 -19.37 -38.38
N PRO A 54 -36.31 -18.74 -37.33
CA PRO A 54 -35.84 -19.45 -36.15
C PRO A 54 -36.94 -20.33 -35.53
N ALA A 55 -36.65 -21.61 -35.31
CA ALA A 55 -37.61 -22.60 -34.81
C ALA A 55 -37.92 -22.44 -33.31
N THR A 56 -37.00 -21.84 -32.55
CA THR A 56 -37.16 -21.59 -31.12
C THR A 56 -36.66 -20.19 -30.75
N THR A 57 -37.01 -19.71 -29.55
CA THR A 57 -36.47 -18.48 -28.97
C THR A 57 -34.96 -18.55 -28.80
N ASP A 58 -34.41 -19.73 -28.53
CA ASP A 58 -32.97 -19.94 -28.40
C ASP A 58 -32.24 -19.87 -29.75
N VAL A 59 -32.82 -20.44 -30.81
CA VAL A 59 -32.29 -20.25 -32.17
C VAL A 59 -32.36 -18.78 -32.59
N LYS A 60 -33.39 -18.04 -32.17
CA LYS A 60 -33.48 -16.58 -32.39
C LYS A 60 -32.38 -15.83 -31.63
N ALA A 61 -32.12 -16.19 -30.37
CA ALA A 61 -31.04 -15.61 -29.58
C ALA A 61 -29.67 -15.87 -30.23
N PHE A 62 -29.38 -17.11 -30.61
CA PHE A 62 -28.18 -17.47 -31.39
C PHE A 62 -28.08 -16.67 -32.70
N MET A 63 -29.20 -16.54 -33.42
CA MET A 63 -29.25 -15.78 -34.67
C MET A 63 -28.81 -14.34 -34.45
N ASP A 64 -29.33 -13.70 -33.41
CA ASP A 64 -29.12 -12.27 -33.12
C ASP A 64 -27.74 -11.95 -32.54
N THR A 65 -27.10 -12.92 -31.87
CA THR A 65 -25.90 -12.68 -31.05
C THR A 65 -24.62 -13.28 -31.64
N VAL A 66 -24.67 -14.51 -32.15
CA VAL A 66 -23.48 -15.22 -32.66
C VAL A 66 -23.48 -15.26 -34.18
N TRP A 67 -24.59 -15.72 -34.77
CA TRP A 67 -24.65 -15.95 -36.22
C TRP A 67 -24.58 -14.64 -37.00
N GLN A 68 -25.36 -13.63 -36.61
CA GLN A 68 -25.46 -12.37 -37.35
C GLN A 68 -24.11 -11.66 -37.49
N ASP A 69 -23.27 -11.72 -36.44
CA ASP A 69 -21.96 -11.07 -36.42
C ASP A 69 -20.82 -11.94 -36.98
N LEU A 70 -20.91 -13.27 -36.95
CA LEU A 70 -19.86 -14.15 -37.48
C LEU A 70 -20.06 -14.56 -38.95
N LYS A 71 -21.28 -14.44 -39.50
CA LYS A 71 -21.61 -14.87 -40.87
C LYS A 71 -21.00 -14.02 -41.98
N SER A 72 -20.42 -12.87 -41.66
CA SER A 72 -19.85 -11.97 -42.66
C SER A 72 -18.65 -12.61 -43.35
N THR A 73 -18.41 -12.26 -44.61
CA THR A 73 -17.33 -12.85 -45.44
C THR A 73 -15.94 -12.39 -45.02
N ASN A 74 -15.82 -11.35 -44.19
CA ASN A 74 -14.57 -10.93 -43.57
C ASN A 74 -14.31 -11.65 -42.23
N ARG A 75 -15.13 -12.64 -41.87
CA ARG A 75 -15.03 -13.43 -40.63
C ARG A 75 -15.24 -14.92 -40.94
N CYS A 76 -15.86 -15.66 -40.02
CA CYS A 76 -16.11 -17.10 -40.14
C CYS A 76 -16.96 -17.46 -41.37
N GLY A 77 -17.83 -16.55 -41.82
CA GLY A 77 -18.68 -16.74 -42.99
C GLY A 77 -17.94 -16.89 -44.33
N ASN A 78 -16.63 -16.63 -44.37
CA ASN A 78 -15.81 -16.94 -45.54
C ASN A 78 -15.67 -18.46 -45.75
N CYS A 79 -15.56 -19.24 -44.67
CA CYS A 79 -15.23 -20.67 -44.72
C CYS A 79 -16.38 -21.55 -44.20
N HIS A 80 -17.05 -21.15 -43.13
CA HIS A 80 -17.99 -22.00 -42.37
C HIS A 80 -19.44 -21.91 -42.83
N VAL A 81 -19.63 -21.73 -44.14
CA VAL A 81 -20.93 -21.70 -44.83
C VAL A 81 -21.24 -23.04 -45.50
N SER A 82 -22.53 -23.28 -45.79
CA SER A 82 -23.00 -24.50 -46.46
C SER A 82 -22.24 -24.77 -47.76
N GLY A 83 -21.69 -25.98 -47.90
CA GLY A 83 -20.97 -26.41 -49.10
C GLY A 83 -19.52 -25.92 -49.21
N ASN A 84 -18.97 -25.25 -48.20
CA ASN A 84 -17.57 -24.83 -48.17
C ASN A 84 -16.74 -25.68 -47.18
N GLN A 85 -16.55 -25.26 -45.92
CA GLN A 85 -15.77 -25.99 -44.91
C GLN A 85 -16.58 -26.33 -43.66
N THR A 86 -16.56 -27.60 -43.24
CA THR A 86 -17.18 -28.06 -41.98
C THR A 86 -16.35 -27.65 -40.76
N PRO A 87 -16.97 -27.34 -39.60
CA PRO A 87 -18.41 -27.33 -39.34
C PRO A 87 -19.13 -26.11 -39.95
N PHE A 88 -20.38 -26.27 -40.39
CA PHE A 88 -21.17 -25.23 -41.07
C PHE A 88 -21.96 -24.33 -40.09
N PHE A 89 -21.28 -23.82 -39.05
CA PHE A 89 -21.92 -23.14 -37.92
C PHE A 89 -22.37 -21.69 -38.21
N VAL A 90 -21.95 -21.10 -39.33
CA VAL A 90 -22.42 -19.79 -39.82
C VAL A 90 -23.00 -19.88 -41.24
N ARG A 91 -23.62 -21.01 -41.58
CA ARG A 91 -24.30 -21.17 -42.86
C ARG A 91 -25.43 -20.14 -43.04
N ASN A 92 -25.55 -19.63 -44.25
CA ASN A 92 -26.42 -18.49 -44.58
C ASN A 92 -27.81 -18.89 -45.11
N ASP A 93 -28.01 -20.18 -45.39
CA ASP A 93 -29.22 -20.74 -45.99
C ASP A 93 -30.25 -21.23 -44.97
N ASP A 94 -29.83 -21.70 -43.80
CA ASP A 94 -30.72 -22.12 -42.71
C ASP A 94 -30.08 -21.96 -41.34
N VAL A 95 -30.60 -21.02 -40.55
CA VAL A 95 -30.11 -20.69 -39.20
C VAL A 95 -30.37 -21.82 -38.18
N ASN A 96 -31.38 -22.66 -38.39
CA ASN A 96 -31.67 -23.79 -37.50
C ASN A 96 -30.60 -24.88 -37.65
N LEU A 97 -30.13 -25.09 -38.87
CA LEU A 97 -29.02 -26.00 -39.15
C LEU A 97 -27.68 -25.41 -38.72
N ALA A 98 -27.51 -24.08 -38.81
CA ALA A 98 -26.35 -23.38 -38.25
C ALA A 98 -26.26 -23.61 -36.74
N TYR A 99 -27.35 -23.33 -36.02
CA TYR A 99 -27.49 -23.56 -34.57
C TYR A 99 -27.14 -25.00 -34.18
N SER A 100 -27.67 -25.99 -34.91
CA SER A 100 -27.42 -27.41 -34.64
C SER A 100 -25.94 -27.80 -34.77
N ALA A 101 -25.21 -27.12 -35.67
CA ALA A 101 -23.77 -27.29 -35.82
C ALA A 101 -22.96 -26.52 -34.75
N THR A 102 -23.50 -25.41 -34.22
CA THR A 102 -22.86 -24.56 -33.22
C THR A 102 -22.97 -25.11 -31.80
N ILE A 103 -24.13 -25.64 -31.39
CA ILE A 103 -24.41 -25.96 -29.98
C ILE A 103 -23.42 -26.96 -29.36
N ASN A 104 -22.83 -27.85 -30.17
CA ASN A 104 -21.81 -28.82 -29.72
C ASN A 104 -20.37 -28.25 -29.73
N LEU A 105 -20.19 -27.02 -30.19
CA LEU A 105 -18.91 -26.30 -30.26
C LEU A 105 -18.80 -25.21 -29.20
N VAL A 106 -19.86 -24.99 -28.41
CA VAL A 106 -20.01 -23.88 -27.49
C VAL A 106 -20.35 -24.40 -26.10
N ASN A 107 -19.75 -23.79 -25.08
CA ASN A 107 -20.06 -24.00 -23.68
C ASN A 107 -20.73 -22.72 -23.15
N LEU A 108 -22.05 -22.73 -22.99
CA LEU A 108 -22.79 -21.53 -22.52
C LEU A 108 -22.52 -21.20 -21.05
N SER A 109 -22.05 -22.16 -20.26
CA SER A 109 -21.67 -21.96 -18.84
C SER A 109 -20.23 -21.46 -18.64
N SER A 110 -19.36 -21.68 -19.63
CA SER A 110 -18.02 -21.07 -19.68
C SER A 110 -17.73 -20.75 -21.16
N PRO A 111 -18.21 -19.59 -21.63
CA PRO A 111 -18.10 -19.17 -23.02
C PRO A 111 -16.65 -19.17 -23.55
N GLU A 112 -15.69 -18.79 -22.72
CA GLU A 112 -14.25 -18.77 -23.02
C GLU A 112 -13.68 -20.15 -23.37
N ASP A 113 -14.22 -21.22 -22.78
CA ASP A 113 -13.82 -22.61 -23.06
C ASP A 113 -14.42 -23.16 -24.37
N SER A 114 -15.28 -22.39 -25.04
CA SER A 114 -15.92 -22.82 -26.27
C SER A 114 -14.90 -23.13 -27.36
N ARG A 115 -15.15 -24.17 -28.16
CA ARG A 115 -14.25 -24.55 -29.26
C ARG A 115 -14.10 -23.43 -30.30
N LEU A 116 -15.15 -22.64 -30.50
CA LEU A 116 -15.10 -21.46 -31.37
C LEU A 116 -14.12 -20.40 -30.85
N VAL A 117 -14.03 -20.21 -29.53
CA VAL A 117 -13.14 -19.25 -28.87
C VAL A 117 -11.71 -19.76 -28.88
N THR A 118 -11.48 -20.94 -28.30
CA THR A 118 -10.14 -21.54 -28.17
C THR A 118 -9.47 -21.71 -29.54
N LYS A 119 -10.21 -22.05 -30.60
CA LYS A 119 -9.59 -22.17 -31.92
C LYS A 119 -9.07 -20.87 -32.50
N VAL A 120 -9.81 -19.78 -32.34
CA VAL A 120 -9.36 -18.48 -32.85
C VAL A 120 -8.22 -17.94 -31.98
N ALA A 121 -8.28 -18.16 -30.66
CA ALA A 121 -7.18 -17.85 -29.74
C ALA A 121 -5.86 -18.57 -30.11
N GLU A 122 -5.93 -19.77 -30.70
CA GLU A 122 -4.79 -20.53 -31.22
C GLU A 122 -4.30 -20.05 -32.62
N GLY A 123 -4.77 -18.90 -33.13
CA GLY A 123 -4.33 -18.31 -34.41
C GLY A 123 -5.17 -18.69 -35.63
N HIS A 124 -6.38 -19.24 -35.44
CA HIS A 124 -7.22 -19.65 -36.57
C HIS A 124 -8.01 -18.48 -37.18
N ASN A 125 -7.43 -17.83 -38.20
CA ASN A 125 -8.10 -16.85 -39.07
C ASN A 125 -8.83 -15.72 -38.30
N CYS A 126 -8.17 -15.14 -37.29
CA CYS A 126 -8.65 -13.92 -36.65
C CYS A 126 -8.75 -12.78 -37.69
N TRP A 127 -9.81 -11.98 -37.61
CA TRP A 127 -10.05 -10.83 -38.48
C TRP A 127 -9.51 -9.51 -37.91
N LEU A 128 -8.91 -9.57 -36.73
CA LEU A 128 -8.21 -8.47 -36.06
C LEU A 128 -6.72 -8.81 -36.01
N ASP A 129 -5.88 -7.83 -35.68
CA ASP A 129 -4.43 -8.04 -35.53
C ASP A 129 -4.06 -8.77 -34.22
N SER A 130 -5.04 -9.21 -33.44
CA SER A 130 -4.84 -9.91 -32.17
C SER A 130 -5.81 -11.08 -32.01
N ASP A 131 -5.27 -12.30 -31.99
CA ASP A 131 -6.03 -13.54 -31.81
C ASP A 131 -6.80 -13.56 -30.48
N SER A 132 -6.19 -13.03 -29.41
CA SER A 132 -6.84 -12.90 -28.10
C SER A 132 -8.00 -11.91 -28.13
N ALA A 133 -7.91 -10.84 -28.94
CA ALA A 133 -9.03 -9.92 -29.14
C ALA A 133 -10.19 -10.57 -29.90
N CYS A 134 -9.92 -11.33 -30.98
CA CYS A 134 -10.97 -12.10 -31.66
C CYS A 134 -11.63 -13.12 -30.72
N ALA A 135 -10.84 -13.85 -29.93
CA ALA A 135 -11.34 -14.80 -28.96
C ALA A 135 -12.25 -14.15 -27.91
N ALA A 136 -11.87 -12.97 -27.39
CA ALA A 136 -12.69 -12.19 -26.47
C ALA A 136 -14.01 -11.73 -27.11
N VAL A 137 -13.99 -11.27 -28.36
CA VAL A 137 -15.22 -10.88 -29.09
C VAL A 137 -16.17 -12.06 -29.28
N ILE A 138 -15.65 -13.24 -29.66
CA ILE A 138 -16.48 -14.46 -29.80
C ILE A 138 -17.05 -14.88 -28.44
N THR A 139 -16.26 -14.76 -27.37
CA THR A 139 -16.70 -15.02 -26.00
C THR A 139 -17.89 -14.13 -25.64
N ALA A 140 -17.82 -12.84 -25.95
CA ALA A 140 -18.92 -11.88 -25.72
C ALA A 140 -20.20 -12.22 -26.51
N TYR A 141 -20.07 -12.70 -27.76
CA TYR A 141 -21.22 -13.18 -28.54
C TYR A 141 -21.89 -14.39 -27.88
N ILE A 142 -21.10 -15.33 -27.37
CA ILE A 142 -21.61 -16.55 -26.72
C ILE A 142 -22.23 -16.22 -25.35
N GLN A 143 -21.62 -15.32 -24.58
CA GLN A 143 -22.19 -14.82 -23.32
C GLN A 143 -23.55 -14.16 -23.57
N SER A 144 -23.64 -13.32 -24.60
CA SER A 144 -24.90 -12.67 -25.00
C SER A 144 -25.97 -13.68 -25.42
N TRP A 145 -25.57 -14.77 -26.08
CA TRP A 145 -26.47 -15.88 -26.42
C TRP A 145 -27.01 -16.57 -25.15
N GLY A 146 -26.14 -16.91 -24.19
CA GLY A 146 -26.52 -17.55 -22.93
C GLY A 146 -27.43 -16.69 -22.03
N GLY A 147 -27.28 -15.36 -22.08
CA GLY A 147 -28.03 -14.39 -21.28
C GLY A 147 -29.47 -14.11 -21.73
N GLY A 148 -29.92 -14.67 -22.86
CA GLY A 148 -31.27 -14.46 -23.42
C GLY A 148 -32.43 -15.06 -22.61
N THR A 149 -32.13 -15.85 -21.58
CA THR A 149 -33.09 -16.32 -20.57
C THR A 149 -32.61 -15.85 -19.21
N GLY A 150 -33.42 -15.03 -18.53
CA GLY A 150 -33.07 -14.38 -17.28
C GLY A 150 -32.46 -15.30 -16.21
N VAL A 151 -31.76 -14.64 -15.28
CA VAL A 151 -30.85 -15.14 -14.24
C VAL A 151 -29.41 -15.14 -14.73
N GLY A 152 -28.62 -14.20 -14.18
CA GLY A 152 -27.17 -14.15 -14.37
C GLY A 152 -26.57 -15.51 -14.06
N ALA A 153 -26.03 -16.14 -15.10
CA ALA A 153 -25.22 -17.34 -14.94
C ALA A 153 -24.01 -16.93 -14.09
N ILE A 154 -23.97 -17.50 -12.89
CA ILE A 154 -22.86 -17.38 -11.97
C ILE A 154 -21.74 -18.18 -12.63
N ASN A 155 -20.82 -17.50 -13.33
CA ASN A 155 -19.64 -18.13 -13.91
C ASN A 155 -18.74 -18.58 -12.75
N GLN A 156 -18.94 -19.81 -12.26
CA GLN A 156 -17.96 -20.46 -11.40
C GLN A 156 -16.87 -21.04 -12.29
N VAL A 157 -15.64 -20.55 -12.11
CA VAL A 157 -14.45 -21.12 -12.76
C VAL A 157 -14.31 -22.57 -12.26
N LYS A 158 -14.44 -23.54 -13.16
CA LYS A 158 -14.25 -24.95 -12.80
C LYS A 158 -12.79 -25.18 -12.49
N LEU A 159 -12.49 -25.53 -11.24
CA LEU A 159 -11.13 -25.86 -10.84
C LEU A 159 -10.67 -27.18 -11.48
N VAL A 160 -9.44 -27.19 -11.99
CA VAL A 160 -8.78 -28.34 -12.60
C VAL A 160 -7.43 -28.53 -11.92
N ALA A 161 -7.06 -29.79 -11.67
CA ALA A 161 -5.78 -30.13 -11.07
C ALA A 161 -4.61 -29.64 -11.95
N PRO A 162 -3.63 -28.89 -11.41
CA PRO A 162 -2.46 -28.49 -12.16
C PRO A 162 -1.51 -29.67 -12.38
N VAL A 163 -0.55 -29.51 -13.30
CA VAL A 163 0.54 -30.47 -13.48
C VAL A 163 1.43 -30.48 -12.24
N GLN A 164 1.60 -31.63 -11.63
CA GLN A 164 2.34 -31.77 -10.38
C GLN A 164 3.86 -31.68 -10.59
N LYS A 165 4.52 -30.79 -9.85
CA LYS A 165 5.98 -30.60 -9.89
C LYS A 165 6.55 -30.52 -8.49
N ASN A 166 7.69 -31.16 -8.28
CA ASN A 166 8.47 -30.92 -7.07
C ASN A 166 9.18 -29.57 -7.21
N VAL A 167 9.44 -28.91 -6.07
CA VAL A 167 10.22 -27.68 -6.04
C VAL A 167 11.60 -27.94 -6.62
N GLY A 168 12.00 -27.15 -7.61
CA GLY A 168 13.29 -27.27 -8.28
C GLY A 168 14.42 -26.68 -7.46
N GLU A 169 15.62 -27.19 -7.68
CA GLU A 169 16.85 -26.49 -7.30
C GLU A 169 17.07 -25.35 -8.29
N THR A 170 17.17 -24.11 -7.80
CA THR A 170 17.26 -22.95 -8.70
C THR A 170 18.39 -22.01 -8.34
N LYS A 171 18.99 -21.36 -9.34
CA LYS A 171 19.93 -20.26 -9.11
C LYS A 171 19.15 -19.01 -8.71
N ASN A 172 19.69 -18.28 -7.74
CA ASN A 172 19.15 -17.00 -7.28
C ASN A 172 20.22 -15.93 -7.36
N PHE A 173 19.84 -14.70 -7.72
CA PHE A 173 20.77 -13.58 -7.75
C PHE A 173 21.38 -13.35 -6.37
N PRO A 174 22.73 -13.26 -6.25
CA PRO A 174 23.35 -12.74 -5.04
C PRO A 174 22.83 -11.34 -4.69
N VAL A 175 22.70 -11.03 -3.39
CA VAL A 175 22.18 -9.73 -2.92
C VAL A 175 23.00 -8.54 -3.43
N ASN A 176 24.33 -8.71 -3.48
CA ASN A 176 25.25 -7.71 -4.02
C ASN A 176 25.90 -8.23 -5.30
N ALA A 177 26.37 -7.31 -6.16
CA ALA A 177 27.05 -7.66 -7.39
C ALA A 177 28.29 -8.54 -7.09
N PRO A 178 28.34 -9.81 -7.50
CA PRO A 178 29.51 -10.65 -7.27
C PRO A 178 30.64 -10.24 -8.23
N ALA A 179 31.88 -10.59 -7.89
CA ALA A 179 33.04 -10.33 -8.77
C ALA A 179 32.88 -10.93 -10.18
N ALA A 180 32.13 -12.03 -10.30
CA ALA A 180 31.82 -12.65 -11.59
C ALA A 180 30.96 -11.77 -12.51
N PHE A 181 30.23 -10.78 -11.97
CA PHE A 181 29.43 -9.82 -12.77
C PHE A 181 30.30 -8.77 -13.47
N THR A 182 31.54 -8.54 -13.04
CA THR A 182 32.41 -7.48 -13.57
C THR A 182 32.64 -7.58 -15.09
N THR A 183 32.75 -8.80 -15.63
CA THR A 183 32.94 -9.00 -17.07
C THR A 183 31.72 -8.54 -17.87
N LEU A 184 30.52 -8.93 -17.43
CA LEU A 184 29.27 -8.50 -18.03
C LEU A 184 29.06 -6.98 -17.89
N HIS A 185 29.31 -6.44 -16.69
CA HIS A 185 29.24 -5.00 -16.45
C HIS A 185 30.16 -4.21 -17.38
N THR A 186 31.39 -4.68 -17.59
CA THR A 186 32.36 -4.04 -18.50
C THR A 186 31.85 -4.05 -19.95
N LEU A 187 31.24 -5.16 -20.40
CA LEU A 187 30.67 -5.26 -21.73
C LEU A 187 29.47 -4.30 -21.91
N LEU A 188 28.56 -4.26 -20.93
CA LEU A 188 27.41 -3.36 -20.92
C LEU A 188 27.84 -1.88 -20.88
N ARG A 189 28.90 -1.56 -20.13
CA ARG A 189 29.49 -0.21 -20.08
C ARG A 189 30.09 0.21 -21.41
N THR A 190 30.84 -0.69 -22.03
CA THR A 190 31.55 -0.38 -23.29
C THR A 190 30.58 -0.12 -24.42
N ASN A 191 29.52 -0.93 -24.52
CA ASN A 191 28.68 -0.95 -25.71
C ASN A 191 27.29 -0.32 -25.55
N CYS A 192 26.82 -0.08 -24.32
CA CYS A 192 25.43 0.38 -24.10
C CYS A 192 25.35 1.70 -23.30
N ALA A 193 26.46 2.25 -22.82
CA ALA A 193 26.47 3.45 -21.98
C ALA A 193 26.11 4.75 -22.71
N GLU A 194 26.01 4.76 -24.05
CA GLU A 194 25.52 5.93 -24.79
C GLU A 194 24.02 6.19 -24.57
N CYS A 195 23.25 5.17 -24.17
CA CYS A 195 21.81 5.25 -23.93
C CYS A 195 21.39 4.74 -22.54
N HIS A 196 21.99 3.66 -22.04
CA HIS A 196 21.56 2.96 -20.81
C HIS A 196 22.24 3.45 -19.53
N VAL A 197 22.42 4.77 -19.43
CA VAL A 197 22.85 5.48 -18.21
C VAL A 197 22.03 6.75 -18.05
N GLU A 198 21.88 7.19 -16.81
CA GLU A 198 21.15 8.42 -16.45
C GLU A 198 21.77 9.67 -17.10
N SER A 199 23.09 9.67 -17.29
CA SER A 199 23.85 10.79 -17.85
C SER A 199 23.94 10.79 -19.38
N ALA A 200 23.24 9.91 -20.08
CA ALA A 200 23.25 9.85 -21.54
C ALA A 200 22.55 11.08 -22.15
N THR A 201 22.88 11.42 -23.40
CA THR A 201 22.20 12.50 -24.12
C THR A 201 20.71 12.20 -24.31
N ILE A 202 20.36 10.93 -24.49
CA ILE A 202 18.97 10.44 -24.53
C ILE A 202 18.87 9.21 -23.62
N PRO A 203 18.65 9.39 -22.30
CA PRO A 203 18.64 8.28 -21.34
C PRO A 203 17.50 7.28 -21.61
N GLN A 204 17.84 6.00 -21.62
CA GLN A 204 16.91 4.88 -21.79
C GLN A 204 16.99 3.95 -20.57
N SER A 205 15.89 3.81 -19.84
CA SER A 205 15.76 2.82 -18.76
C SER A 205 15.56 1.41 -19.35
N PRO A 206 16.06 0.32 -18.73
CA PRO A 206 16.82 0.27 -17.48
C PRO A 206 18.29 0.72 -17.61
N TYR A 207 18.85 1.28 -16.53
CA TYR A 207 20.21 1.84 -16.49
C TYR A 207 21.29 0.80 -16.12
N PHE A 208 21.28 -0.34 -16.80
CA PHE A 208 22.22 -1.45 -16.58
C PHE A 208 23.67 -1.16 -16.97
N SER A 209 23.94 0.00 -17.61
CA SER A 209 25.30 0.46 -17.93
C SER A 209 25.78 1.55 -16.96
N ASN A 210 25.18 1.70 -15.78
CA ASN A 210 25.63 2.67 -14.77
C ASN A 210 27.09 2.40 -14.38
N SER A 211 27.88 3.44 -14.08
CA SER A 211 29.27 3.26 -13.62
C SER A 211 29.35 2.64 -12.22
N ASN A 212 28.32 2.80 -11.40
CA ASN A 212 28.17 2.07 -10.15
C ASN A 212 27.74 0.63 -10.43
N VAL A 213 28.62 -0.33 -10.11
CA VAL A 213 28.42 -1.76 -10.38
C VAL A 213 27.18 -2.32 -9.70
N ASN A 214 26.82 -1.86 -8.50
CA ASN A 214 25.64 -2.38 -7.79
C ASN A 214 24.33 -1.88 -8.42
N LEU A 215 24.26 -0.61 -8.83
CA LEU A 215 23.09 -0.07 -9.54
C LEU A 215 22.93 -0.72 -10.92
N ALA A 216 24.05 -0.93 -11.63
CA ALA A 216 24.05 -1.65 -12.90
C ALA A 216 23.58 -3.10 -12.72
N TYR A 217 24.08 -3.78 -11.68
CA TYR A 217 23.71 -5.16 -11.35
C TYR A 217 22.22 -5.30 -11.07
N GLU A 218 21.66 -4.45 -10.19
CA GLU A 218 20.23 -4.42 -9.88
C GLU A 218 19.38 -4.20 -11.15
N ALA A 219 19.74 -3.22 -11.98
CA ALA A 219 19.05 -2.94 -13.24
C ALA A 219 19.20 -4.07 -14.30
N SER A 220 20.20 -4.94 -14.16
CA SER A 220 20.43 -6.08 -15.05
C SER A 220 19.64 -7.34 -14.67
N GLN A 221 19.22 -7.51 -13.42
CA GLN A 221 18.66 -8.79 -12.92
C GLN A 221 17.46 -9.26 -13.75
N ALA A 222 16.48 -8.38 -13.97
CA ALA A 222 15.27 -8.66 -14.76
C ALA A 222 15.52 -8.85 -16.28
N LYS A 223 16.79 -8.85 -16.71
CA LYS A 223 17.23 -9.04 -18.11
C LYS A 223 18.13 -10.26 -18.28
N ILE A 224 18.49 -10.94 -17.19
CA ILE A 224 19.36 -12.12 -17.21
C ILE A 224 18.54 -13.34 -16.79
N ASP A 225 18.56 -14.38 -17.61
CA ASP A 225 18.05 -15.70 -17.27
C ASP A 225 19.19 -16.51 -16.63
N LEU A 226 19.07 -16.76 -15.32
CA LEU A 226 20.07 -17.51 -14.53
C LEU A 226 20.15 -18.99 -14.90
N ASN A 227 19.15 -19.55 -15.58
CA ASN A 227 19.14 -20.96 -15.95
C ASN A 227 19.60 -21.19 -17.40
N ASN A 228 19.41 -20.18 -18.26
CA ASN A 228 19.80 -20.24 -19.66
C ASN A 228 20.28 -18.87 -20.17
N ALA A 229 21.60 -18.67 -20.18
CA ALA A 229 22.22 -17.44 -20.66
C ALA A 229 21.76 -17.02 -22.07
N ALA A 230 21.51 -17.98 -22.97
CA ALA A 230 21.08 -17.71 -24.34
C ALA A 230 19.70 -17.03 -24.42
N ASN A 231 18.84 -17.27 -23.42
CA ASN A 231 17.50 -16.69 -23.32
C ASN A 231 17.50 -15.30 -22.66
N SER A 232 18.64 -14.85 -22.11
CA SER A 232 18.73 -13.55 -21.47
C SER A 232 18.39 -12.44 -22.47
N ARG A 233 17.66 -11.40 -22.01
CA ARG A 233 17.16 -10.33 -22.87
C ARG A 233 18.29 -9.61 -23.61
N PHE A 234 19.45 -9.44 -22.96
CA PHE A 234 20.64 -8.87 -23.59
C PHE A 234 21.11 -9.65 -24.82
N VAL A 235 21.03 -10.99 -24.77
CA VAL A 235 21.42 -11.87 -25.88
C VAL A 235 20.36 -11.85 -26.98
N VAL A 236 19.08 -11.99 -26.63
CA VAL A 236 17.97 -12.01 -27.60
C VAL A 236 17.89 -10.68 -28.37
N ARG A 237 18.08 -9.55 -27.69
CA ARG A 237 18.09 -8.22 -28.31
C ARG A 237 19.14 -8.08 -29.40
N LEU A 238 20.33 -8.64 -29.19
CA LEU A 238 21.38 -8.65 -30.20
C LEU A 238 21.08 -9.69 -31.27
N ARG A 239 20.88 -10.95 -30.87
CA ARG A 239 20.80 -12.12 -31.77
C ARG A 239 19.64 -12.08 -32.74
N SER A 240 18.46 -11.71 -32.23
CA SER A 240 17.19 -11.87 -32.93
C SER A 240 16.52 -10.55 -33.28
N GLU A 241 16.82 -9.48 -32.55
CA GLU A 241 16.22 -8.15 -32.77
C GLU A 241 17.20 -7.12 -33.34
N PHE A 242 18.46 -7.51 -33.55
CA PHE A 242 19.48 -6.69 -34.21
C PHE A 242 19.66 -5.31 -33.56
N HIS A 243 19.52 -5.24 -32.23
CA HIS A 243 19.53 -3.97 -31.51
C HIS A 243 20.95 -3.40 -31.34
N ASN A 244 21.32 -2.42 -32.16
CA ASN A 244 22.52 -1.59 -32.02
C ASN A 244 23.83 -2.37 -31.77
N CYS A 245 24.05 -3.43 -32.55
CA CYS A 245 25.23 -4.29 -32.48
C CYS A 245 26.52 -3.49 -32.77
N TRP A 246 27.58 -3.71 -31.99
CA TRP A 246 28.80 -2.89 -32.00
C TRP A 246 29.87 -3.36 -32.98
N SER A 247 29.91 -4.65 -33.34
CA SER A 247 30.88 -5.16 -34.34
C SER A 247 30.36 -5.11 -35.78
N GLY A 248 29.09 -4.73 -35.96
CA GLY A 248 28.38 -4.88 -37.23
C GLY A 248 27.94 -6.32 -37.53
N ASN A 249 28.21 -7.27 -36.63
CA ASN A 249 27.71 -8.65 -36.69
C ASN A 249 27.02 -9.03 -35.37
N CYS A 250 25.70 -8.92 -35.38
CA CYS A 250 24.86 -9.16 -34.20
C CYS A 250 24.95 -10.58 -33.62
N GLN A 251 25.30 -11.58 -34.43
CA GLN A 251 25.43 -12.96 -34.01
C GLN A 251 26.72 -13.14 -33.18
N THR A 252 27.80 -12.48 -33.59
CA THR A 252 29.05 -12.44 -32.82
C THR A 252 28.87 -11.67 -31.51
N ASP A 253 28.23 -10.50 -31.56
CA ASP A 253 28.00 -9.66 -30.38
C ASP A 253 27.08 -10.34 -29.36
N ALA A 254 26.05 -11.03 -29.85
CA ALA A 254 25.18 -11.84 -29.00
C ALA A 254 25.90 -13.03 -28.36
N GLN A 255 26.86 -13.65 -29.06
CA GLN A 255 27.67 -14.72 -28.48
C GLN A 255 28.60 -14.17 -27.39
N GLU A 256 29.25 -13.03 -27.63
CA GLU A 256 30.08 -12.35 -26.63
C GLU A 256 29.25 -11.99 -25.37
N MET A 257 28.03 -11.49 -25.57
CA MET A 257 27.09 -11.21 -24.47
C MET A 257 26.66 -12.49 -23.75
N GLU A 258 26.35 -13.57 -24.46
CA GLU A 258 25.98 -14.85 -23.86
C GLU A 258 27.12 -15.42 -23.02
N ASP A 259 28.35 -15.39 -23.53
CA ASP A 259 29.53 -15.89 -22.84
C ASP A 259 29.81 -15.06 -21.57
N ALA A 260 29.64 -13.74 -21.63
CA ALA A 260 29.75 -12.86 -20.48
C ALA A 260 28.71 -13.16 -19.40
N ILE A 261 27.47 -13.46 -19.80
CA ILE A 261 26.41 -13.88 -18.89
C ILE A 261 26.70 -15.26 -18.30
N ARG A 262 27.18 -16.22 -19.10
CA ARG A 262 27.60 -17.56 -18.59
C ARG A 262 28.68 -17.44 -17.52
N MET A 263 29.71 -16.62 -17.74
CA MET A 263 30.76 -16.38 -16.74
C MET A 263 30.22 -15.82 -15.42
N PHE A 264 29.16 -15.01 -15.47
CA PHE A 264 28.48 -14.50 -14.28
C PHE A 264 27.60 -15.57 -13.62
N VAL A 265 26.84 -16.32 -14.42
CA VAL A 265 25.78 -17.22 -13.96
C VAL A 265 26.30 -18.58 -13.50
N ASP A 266 27.30 -19.15 -14.17
CA ASP A 266 27.82 -20.50 -13.90
C ASP A 266 28.30 -20.69 -12.46
N PRO A 267 29.01 -19.73 -11.84
CA PRO A 267 29.46 -19.84 -10.45
C PRO A 267 28.36 -19.72 -9.39
N ILE A 268 27.15 -19.28 -9.75
CA ILE A 268 26.05 -19.12 -8.78
C ILE A 268 25.57 -20.51 -8.34
N PRO A 269 25.63 -20.83 -7.04
CA PRO A 269 25.18 -22.13 -6.55
C PRO A 269 23.66 -22.28 -6.71
N LEU A 270 23.22 -23.51 -6.89
CA LEU A 270 21.81 -23.84 -6.79
C LEU A 270 21.37 -23.69 -5.34
N THR A 271 20.27 -22.98 -5.13
CA THR A 271 19.55 -22.96 -3.87
C THR A 271 18.75 -24.26 -3.79
N GLN A 272 19.09 -25.08 -2.81
CA GLN A 272 18.35 -26.29 -2.49
C GLN A 272 17.27 -25.95 -1.47
N VAL A 273 16.11 -26.59 -1.60
CA VAL A 273 15.07 -26.52 -0.59
C VAL A 273 15.57 -27.22 0.66
N ASP A 274 15.40 -26.57 1.81
CA ASP A 274 15.72 -27.16 3.09
C ASP A 274 14.88 -28.44 3.30
N PRO A 275 15.52 -29.62 3.46
CA PRO A 275 14.82 -30.89 3.54
C PRO A 275 13.92 -31.04 4.78
N ASP A 276 14.11 -30.20 5.80
CA ASP A 276 13.29 -30.22 7.02
C ASP A 276 11.95 -29.47 6.85
N LEU A 277 11.77 -28.75 5.73
CA LEU A 277 10.53 -28.03 5.44
C LEU A 277 9.39 -28.98 5.06
N VAL A 278 8.22 -28.78 5.67
CA VAL A 278 6.96 -29.36 5.19
C VAL A 278 6.48 -28.49 4.03
N ILE A 279 6.57 -29.00 2.80
CA ILE A 279 6.33 -28.21 1.58
C ILE A 279 5.18 -28.73 0.71
N SER A 280 4.49 -27.83 0.00
CA SER A 280 3.59 -28.20 -1.09
C SER A 280 4.36 -28.60 -2.37
N LYS A 281 3.63 -29.06 -3.39
CA LYS A 281 4.13 -29.05 -4.77
C LYS A 281 4.27 -27.62 -5.30
N ALA A 282 5.06 -27.46 -6.35
CA ALA A 282 5.42 -26.17 -6.93
C ALA A 282 4.54 -25.78 -8.11
N LEU A 283 4.36 -24.48 -8.33
CA LEU A 283 3.63 -23.89 -9.46
C LEU A 283 4.26 -22.58 -9.92
N LYS A 284 4.16 -22.31 -11.22
CA LYS A 284 4.39 -20.97 -11.79
C LYS A 284 3.08 -20.19 -11.92
N LEU A 285 3.17 -18.87 -12.08
CA LEU A 285 1.97 -18.05 -12.29
C LEU A 285 1.19 -18.49 -13.53
N THR A 286 1.89 -18.77 -14.63
CA THR A 286 1.32 -19.21 -15.91
C THR A 286 0.71 -20.61 -15.89
N GLU A 287 0.91 -21.36 -14.81
CA GLU A 287 0.32 -22.68 -14.59
C GLU A 287 -0.96 -22.60 -13.76
N GLY A 288 -1.34 -21.39 -13.35
CA GLY A 288 -2.60 -21.10 -12.69
C GLY A 288 -3.79 -21.11 -13.63
N LEU A 289 -4.97 -21.35 -13.07
CA LEU A 289 -6.22 -21.18 -13.79
C LEU A 289 -6.58 -19.70 -13.81
N ILE A 290 -6.85 -19.15 -14.99
CA ILE A 290 -7.23 -17.74 -15.12
C ILE A 290 -8.53 -17.50 -14.33
N ALA A 291 -8.43 -16.70 -13.27
CA ALA A 291 -9.52 -16.30 -12.38
C ALA A 291 -10.25 -15.04 -12.89
N SER A 292 -9.71 -14.36 -13.91
CA SER A 292 -10.30 -13.16 -14.48
C SER A 292 -11.51 -13.51 -15.37
N GLY A 293 -12.66 -13.65 -14.73
CA GLY A 293 -13.96 -13.96 -15.33
C GLY A 293 -15.10 -14.13 -14.32
N GLY A 294 -14.82 -13.98 -13.02
CA GLY A 294 -15.85 -14.00 -11.98
C GLY A 294 -16.96 -12.98 -12.28
N SER A 295 -18.21 -13.39 -12.05
CA SER A 295 -19.50 -12.73 -12.32
C SER A 295 -19.51 -11.19 -12.37
N ARG A 296 -18.88 -10.56 -13.37
CA ARG A 296 -19.05 -9.13 -13.67
C ARG A 296 -20.46 -8.93 -14.23
N TYR A 297 -21.08 -7.82 -13.86
CA TYR A 297 -22.27 -7.34 -14.52
C TYR A 297 -21.89 -6.68 -15.85
N GLU A 298 -22.15 -7.39 -16.94
CA GLU A 298 -21.81 -6.97 -18.31
C GLU A 298 -23.04 -6.67 -19.19
N ASN A 299 -24.25 -6.69 -18.61
CA ASN A 299 -25.45 -6.31 -19.35
C ASN A 299 -25.43 -4.82 -19.72
N ASN A 300 -26.03 -4.49 -20.86
CA ASN A 300 -26.09 -3.13 -21.43
C ASN A 300 -24.71 -2.54 -21.78
N LEU A 301 -23.67 -3.37 -21.83
CA LEU A 301 -22.34 -2.96 -22.29
C LEU A 301 -22.40 -2.58 -23.77
N ILE A 302 -21.78 -1.46 -24.12
CA ILE A 302 -21.71 -0.97 -25.51
C ILE A 302 -20.28 -0.72 -25.99
N ALA A 303 -19.29 -0.67 -25.09
CA ALA A 303 -17.86 -0.72 -25.40
C ALA A 303 -17.09 -1.32 -24.22
N LEU A 304 -16.06 -2.13 -24.50
CA LEU A 304 -15.24 -2.78 -23.47
C LEU A 304 -13.77 -2.90 -23.90
N TYR A 305 -12.86 -2.38 -23.09
CA TYR A 305 -11.42 -2.47 -23.29
C TYR A 305 -10.80 -3.19 -22.10
N GLN A 306 -10.49 -4.47 -22.29
CA GLN A 306 -9.85 -5.31 -21.27
C GLN A 306 -8.32 -5.25 -21.29
N LEU A 307 -7.74 -4.62 -22.33
CA LEU A 307 -6.30 -4.33 -22.43
C LEU A 307 -5.40 -5.58 -22.33
N LYS A 308 -5.89 -6.71 -22.84
CA LYS A 308 -5.22 -8.03 -22.80
C LYS A 308 -4.18 -8.24 -23.89
N THR A 309 -4.16 -7.39 -24.92
CA THR A 309 -3.30 -7.58 -26.09
C THR A 309 -1.82 -7.45 -25.77
N ALA A 310 -1.46 -6.64 -24.77
CA ALA A 310 -0.10 -6.48 -24.24
C ALA A 310 0.98 -6.00 -25.24
N GLU A 311 0.62 -5.76 -26.49
CA GLU A 311 1.48 -5.23 -27.54
C GLU A 311 0.68 -4.47 -28.60
N GLY A 312 1.41 -3.77 -29.48
CA GLY A 312 0.83 -3.00 -30.58
C GLY A 312 0.26 -1.65 -30.15
N ASP A 313 -0.38 -0.97 -31.10
CA ASP A 313 -0.88 0.40 -30.92
C ASP A 313 -2.42 0.49 -30.95
N THR A 314 -3.13 -0.64 -30.91
CA THR A 314 -4.59 -0.69 -30.95
C THR A 314 -5.18 -1.24 -29.66
N LEU A 315 -6.13 -0.50 -29.07
CA LEU A 315 -6.97 -0.98 -27.98
C LEU A 315 -8.28 -1.52 -28.56
N PHE A 316 -8.45 -2.84 -28.52
CA PHE A 316 -9.61 -3.47 -29.10
C PHE A 316 -10.84 -3.38 -28.18
N ASP A 317 -11.91 -2.77 -28.69
CA ASP A 317 -13.26 -2.99 -28.17
C ASP A 317 -13.69 -4.45 -28.32
N THR A 318 -13.91 -5.10 -27.18
CA THR A 318 -14.24 -6.52 -27.01
C THR A 318 -15.67 -6.73 -26.51
N SER A 319 -16.51 -5.68 -26.52
CA SER A 319 -17.90 -5.74 -26.02
C SER A 319 -18.83 -6.66 -26.81
N GLY A 320 -18.45 -7.04 -28.03
CA GLY A 320 -19.35 -7.74 -28.94
C GLY A 320 -20.45 -6.84 -29.53
N VAL A 321 -20.34 -5.51 -29.44
CA VAL A 321 -21.35 -4.58 -29.99
C VAL A 321 -20.83 -3.85 -31.22
N SER A 322 -21.44 -4.12 -32.37
CA SER A 322 -21.13 -3.54 -33.68
C SER A 322 -21.68 -2.10 -33.86
N PRO A 323 -20.96 -1.19 -34.55
CA PRO A 323 -19.57 -1.34 -35.01
C PRO A 323 -18.61 -1.37 -33.82
N GLU A 324 -17.51 -2.13 -33.92
CA GLU A 324 -16.49 -2.13 -32.89
C GLU A 324 -15.82 -0.76 -32.78
N LEU A 325 -15.67 -0.25 -31.56
CA LEU A 325 -15.00 1.02 -31.29
C LEU A 325 -13.54 0.78 -30.90
N HIS A 326 -12.73 0.25 -31.81
CA HIS A 326 -11.30 0.15 -31.54
C HIS A 326 -10.67 1.55 -31.39
N LEU A 327 -9.68 1.69 -30.50
CA LEU A 327 -8.98 2.95 -30.24
C LEU A 327 -7.53 2.85 -30.69
N GLN A 328 -7.08 3.85 -31.44
CA GLN A 328 -5.70 3.93 -31.90
C GLN A 328 -4.86 4.74 -30.91
N LEU A 329 -3.77 4.16 -30.41
CA LEU A 329 -2.75 4.83 -29.62
C LEU A 329 -1.91 5.74 -30.51
N SER A 330 -1.60 6.93 -29.99
CA SER A 330 -0.68 7.88 -30.65
C SER A 330 0.63 8.00 -29.89
N GLY A 331 1.75 8.06 -30.62
CA GLY A 331 3.09 8.16 -30.03
C GLY A 331 3.89 6.86 -30.16
N ILE A 332 4.98 6.76 -29.42
CA ILE A 332 5.91 5.63 -29.47
C ILE A 332 5.82 4.82 -28.18
N GLU A 333 5.69 3.49 -28.29
CA GLU A 333 5.74 2.59 -27.14
C GLU A 333 7.08 2.70 -26.40
N GLY A 334 7.03 2.75 -25.06
CA GLY A 334 8.18 2.96 -24.19
C GLY A 334 8.55 4.43 -23.96
N VAL A 335 7.95 5.36 -24.72
CA VAL A 335 8.18 6.81 -24.58
C VAL A 335 6.88 7.52 -24.20
N ASP A 336 5.83 7.39 -25.03
CA ASP A 336 4.57 8.11 -24.85
C ASP A 336 3.50 7.26 -24.16
N TYR A 337 3.53 5.94 -24.39
CA TYR A 337 2.71 4.94 -23.71
C TYR A 337 3.51 3.65 -23.47
N LYS A 338 3.04 2.77 -22.58
CA LYS A 338 3.70 1.49 -22.30
C LYS A 338 2.69 0.41 -21.89
N TRP A 339 2.74 -0.77 -22.51
CA TRP A 339 2.00 -1.92 -22.02
C TRP A 339 2.56 -2.39 -20.68
N VAL A 340 1.68 -2.66 -19.71
CA VAL A 340 2.06 -3.09 -18.36
C VAL A 340 1.65 -4.53 -18.10
N GLY A 341 2.50 -5.27 -17.39
CA GLY A 341 2.24 -6.66 -17.02
C GLY A 341 0.98 -6.81 -16.16
N GLY A 342 0.27 -7.94 -16.29
CA GLY A 342 -1.04 -8.16 -15.69
C GLY A 342 -2.22 -7.49 -16.40
N TRP A 343 -2.09 -7.24 -17.72
CA TRP A 343 -3.02 -6.54 -18.63
C TRP A 343 -3.24 -5.06 -18.32
N GLY A 344 -2.94 -4.17 -19.26
CA GLY A 344 -3.14 -2.73 -19.07
C GLY A 344 -2.18 -1.87 -19.90
N ILE A 345 -2.46 -0.57 -19.91
CA ILE A 345 -1.69 0.42 -20.66
C ILE A 345 -1.39 1.63 -19.77
N GLU A 346 -0.14 2.08 -19.78
CA GLU A 346 0.32 3.31 -19.14
C GLU A 346 0.39 4.45 -20.17
N PHE A 347 -0.21 5.59 -19.84
CA PHE A 347 -0.12 6.83 -20.59
C PHE A 347 0.90 7.76 -19.94
N VAL A 348 1.85 8.27 -20.72
CA VAL A 348 2.84 9.27 -20.31
C VAL A 348 2.58 10.60 -20.99
N ASN A 349 2.56 10.62 -22.33
CA ASN A 349 2.19 11.78 -23.15
C ASN A 349 1.41 11.33 -24.40
N SER A 350 0.60 10.27 -24.25
CA SER A 350 -0.15 9.64 -25.34
C SER A 350 -1.66 9.90 -25.21
N LYS A 351 -2.42 9.38 -26.15
CA LYS A 351 -3.86 9.17 -26.10
C LYS A 351 -4.22 7.92 -26.91
N ALA A 352 -5.34 7.30 -26.58
CA ALA A 352 -6.00 6.31 -27.43
C ALA A 352 -7.30 6.91 -27.96
N GLN A 353 -7.50 6.94 -29.27
CA GLN A 353 -8.66 7.62 -29.87
C GLN A 353 -9.39 6.72 -30.88
N GLY A 354 -10.72 6.67 -30.76
CA GLY A 354 -11.59 5.97 -31.71
C GLY A 354 -11.96 6.81 -32.92
N LEU A 355 -12.39 6.14 -33.99
CA LEU A 355 -13.02 6.82 -35.12
C LEU A 355 -14.34 7.45 -34.69
N THR A 356 -14.65 8.65 -35.20
CA THR A 356 -15.92 9.34 -34.89
C THR A 356 -17.13 8.53 -35.36
N SER A 357 -17.03 7.88 -36.52
CA SER A 357 -18.07 7.00 -37.07
C SER A 357 -18.38 5.79 -36.18
N ALA A 358 -17.37 5.20 -35.54
CA ALA A 358 -17.56 4.12 -34.57
C ALA A 358 -18.06 4.68 -33.22
N SER A 359 -17.55 5.85 -32.80
CA SER A 359 -17.91 6.51 -31.53
C SER A 359 -19.39 6.90 -31.48
N LYS A 360 -20.00 7.18 -32.64
CA LYS A 360 -21.43 7.47 -32.79
C LYS A 360 -22.34 6.45 -32.09
N LYS A 361 -21.94 5.17 -32.01
CA LYS A 361 -22.72 4.12 -31.34
C LYS A 361 -22.99 4.44 -29.86
N LEU A 362 -22.07 5.14 -29.20
CA LEU A 362 -22.23 5.59 -27.82
C LEU A 362 -23.38 6.59 -27.73
N SER A 363 -23.34 7.62 -28.58
CA SER A 363 -24.40 8.65 -28.67
C SER A 363 -25.77 8.03 -28.97
N ASP A 364 -25.85 7.11 -29.93
CA ASP A 364 -27.11 6.47 -30.33
C ASP A 364 -27.71 5.61 -29.20
N SER A 365 -26.88 4.80 -28.54
CA SER A 365 -27.33 3.90 -27.47
C SER A 365 -27.71 4.66 -26.20
N ILE A 366 -26.90 5.65 -25.82
CA ILE A 366 -27.07 6.41 -24.58
C ILE A 366 -28.25 7.40 -24.69
N LYS A 367 -28.45 8.05 -25.86
CA LYS A 367 -29.65 8.89 -26.07
C LYS A 367 -30.94 8.07 -26.02
N LEU A 368 -30.90 6.81 -26.46
CA LEU A 368 -32.06 5.94 -26.44
C LEU A 368 -32.47 5.54 -25.01
N SER A 369 -31.51 5.30 -24.12
CA SER A 369 -31.76 4.93 -22.73
C SER A 369 -32.01 6.14 -21.83
N GLY A 370 -31.38 7.29 -22.11
CA GLY A 370 -31.39 8.47 -21.26
C GLY A 370 -30.51 8.36 -20.01
N GLU A 371 -29.69 7.31 -19.94
CA GLU A 371 -28.83 6.99 -18.81
C GLU A 371 -27.57 6.25 -19.29
N TYR A 372 -26.48 6.32 -18.54
CA TYR A 372 -25.25 5.58 -18.87
C TYR A 372 -24.31 5.47 -17.67
N SER A 373 -23.32 4.58 -17.83
CA SER A 373 -22.19 4.51 -16.91
C SER A 373 -20.88 4.38 -17.66
N ILE A 374 -19.83 4.99 -17.11
CA ILE A 374 -18.45 4.71 -17.48
C ILE A 374 -17.80 4.05 -16.28
N GLU A 375 -17.26 2.86 -16.47
CA GLU A 375 -16.50 2.13 -15.48
C GLU A 375 -15.04 2.06 -15.92
N ALA A 376 -14.12 2.32 -14.99
CA ALA A 376 -12.71 2.21 -15.23
C ALA A 376 -11.97 1.62 -14.02
N TRP A 377 -10.97 0.78 -14.31
CA TRP A 377 -9.93 0.47 -13.35
C TRP A 377 -8.67 1.22 -13.75
N LEU A 378 -8.19 2.09 -12.86
CA LEU A 378 -7.14 3.04 -13.19
C LEU A 378 -6.16 3.26 -12.03
N VAL A 379 -4.95 3.70 -12.36
CA VAL A 379 -3.91 4.13 -11.41
C VAL A 379 -3.44 5.52 -11.86
N PRO A 380 -3.81 6.61 -11.17
CA PRO A 380 -3.25 7.92 -11.43
C PRO A 380 -1.73 7.90 -11.25
N GLY A 381 -0.98 8.50 -12.16
CA GLY A 381 0.48 8.53 -12.07
C GLY A 381 0.99 9.41 -10.92
N ASN A 382 0.18 10.36 -10.48
CA ASN A 382 0.36 11.18 -9.28
C ASN A 382 -0.96 11.91 -8.95
N VAL A 383 -0.98 12.60 -7.81
CA VAL A 383 -2.11 13.38 -7.28
C VAL A 383 -1.97 14.90 -7.52
N THR A 384 -1.04 15.30 -8.39
CA THR A 384 -0.68 16.72 -8.63
C THR A 384 -1.01 17.18 -10.05
N GLN A 385 -1.73 16.38 -10.84
CA GLN A 385 -2.06 16.75 -12.22
C GLN A 385 -3.10 17.86 -12.25
N GLU A 386 -2.80 18.97 -12.91
CA GLU A 386 -3.75 20.07 -13.08
C GLU A 386 -4.78 19.74 -14.16
N GLY A 387 -6.03 20.18 -13.94
CA GLY A 387 -7.15 19.57 -14.62
C GLY A 387 -8.26 20.45 -15.20
N PRO A 388 -9.34 19.80 -15.66
CA PRO A 388 -9.48 18.34 -15.68
C PRO A 388 -8.55 17.71 -16.75
N ALA A 389 -7.58 16.91 -16.32
CA ALA A 389 -6.75 16.07 -17.18
C ALA A 389 -7.62 14.91 -17.67
N GLY A 390 -7.68 14.67 -18.98
CA GLY A 390 -8.66 13.77 -19.58
C GLY A 390 -8.30 12.30 -19.37
N ILE A 391 -8.95 11.63 -18.42
CA ILE A 391 -8.81 10.18 -18.26
C ILE A 391 -9.60 9.48 -19.36
N ILE A 392 -10.90 9.82 -19.48
CA ILE A 392 -11.83 9.27 -20.47
C ILE A 392 -12.73 10.41 -20.95
N SER A 393 -12.75 10.69 -22.25
CA SER A 393 -13.56 11.75 -22.84
C SER A 393 -14.33 11.27 -24.07
N TYR A 394 -15.53 11.81 -24.27
CA TYR A 394 -16.25 11.76 -25.54
C TYR A 394 -16.50 13.20 -26.00
N SER A 395 -15.64 13.71 -26.89
CA SER A 395 -15.49 15.16 -27.11
C SER A 395 -14.99 15.51 -28.51
N ALA A 396 -15.03 16.80 -28.85
CA ALA A 396 -14.34 17.38 -30.00
C ALA A 396 -13.07 18.16 -29.62
N GLY A 397 -12.81 18.35 -28.32
CA GLY A 397 -11.70 19.13 -27.78
C GLY A 397 -12.08 19.82 -26.48
N THR A 398 -11.29 20.81 -26.06
CA THR A 398 -11.43 21.46 -24.75
C THR A 398 -12.69 22.29 -24.53
N ALA A 399 -13.42 22.64 -25.59
CA ALA A 399 -14.56 23.57 -25.52
C ALA A 399 -15.93 22.92 -25.84
N ALA A 400 -15.96 21.66 -26.26
CA ALA A 400 -17.21 20.95 -26.55
C ALA A 400 -17.04 19.44 -26.31
N ARG A 401 -17.95 18.88 -25.51
CA ARG A 401 -17.95 17.46 -25.15
C ARG A 401 -19.35 16.93 -24.88
N ASN A 402 -19.50 15.61 -24.92
CA ASN A 402 -20.66 14.93 -24.37
C ASN A 402 -20.40 14.53 -22.92
N PHE A 403 -19.20 13.98 -22.64
CA PHE A 403 -18.74 13.78 -21.26
C PHE A 403 -17.21 13.74 -21.15
N THR A 404 -16.71 13.94 -19.93
CA THR A 404 -15.34 13.68 -19.51
C THR A 404 -15.33 13.16 -18.07
N LEU A 405 -14.66 12.04 -17.83
CA LEU A 405 -14.06 11.70 -16.55
C LEU A 405 -12.62 12.22 -16.56
N GLY A 406 -12.32 13.14 -15.65
CA GLY A 406 -11.03 13.80 -15.56
C GLY A 406 -10.44 13.78 -14.15
N GLN A 407 -9.22 14.27 -14.03
CA GLN A 407 -8.52 14.50 -12.77
C GLN A 407 -8.15 15.98 -12.62
N THR A 408 -8.40 16.55 -11.46
CA THR A 408 -7.79 17.81 -11.00
C THR A 408 -7.22 17.57 -9.60
N LEU A 409 -5.89 17.56 -9.47
CA LEU A 409 -5.19 17.24 -8.23
C LEU A 409 -5.69 15.92 -7.61
N TYR A 410 -6.30 15.99 -6.42
CA TYR A 410 -6.87 14.87 -5.66
C TYR A 410 -8.34 14.55 -5.99
N ASN A 411 -8.90 15.19 -7.02
CA ASN A 411 -10.29 15.03 -7.38
C ASN A 411 -10.51 14.29 -8.69
N TYR A 412 -11.59 13.52 -8.72
CA TYR A 412 -12.23 13.10 -9.96
C TYR A 412 -13.25 14.16 -10.37
N ASP A 413 -13.20 14.55 -11.64
CA ASP A 413 -14.11 15.51 -12.26
C ASP A 413 -15.00 14.82 -13.29
N PHE A 414 -16.30 15.04 -13.20
CA PHE A 414 -17.29 14.54 -14.14
C PHE A 414 -18.01 15.69 -14.85
N LEU A 415 -17.57 15.95 -16.08
CA LEU A 415 -18.26 16.85 -17.01
C LEU A 415 -19.22 16.06 -17.86
N HIS A 416 -20.44 16.56 -17.99
CA HIS A 416 -21.50 15.91 -18.77
C HIS A 416 -22.34 16.98 -19.42
N ARG A 417 -22.52 16.91 -20.73
CA ARG A 417 -23.41 17.80 -21.47
C ARG A 417 -24.84 17.32 -21.35
N SER A 418 -25.71 18.17 -20.87
CA SER A 418 -27.16 17.95 -20.78
C SER A 418 -27.90 19.27 -21.04
N SER A 419 -29.24 19.21 -20.98
CA SER A 419 -30.10 20.40 -20.98
C SER A 419 -29.89 21.36 -19.80
N THR A 420 -29.16 20.96 -18.75
CA THR A 420 -28.88 21.78 -17.56
C THR A 420 -27.44 22.27 -17.48
N THR A 421 -26.55 21.82 -18.37
CA THR A 421 -25.15 22.27 -18.48
C THR A 421 -24.88 22.93 -19.83
N ASN A 422 -23.72 23.55 -20.01
CA ASN A 422 -23.36 24.11 -21.32
C ASN A 422 -22.86 23.05 -22.32
N ALA A 423 -22.51 23.48 -23.54
CA ALA A 423 -22.00 22.59 -24.61
C ALA A 423 -20.67 21.88 -24.27
N ASN A 424 -19.99 22.31 -23.21
CA ASN A 424 -18.76 21.74 -22.68
C ASN A 424 -19.02 20.89 -21.42
N GLY A 425 -20.28 20.65 -21.03
CA GLY A 425 -20.63 19.89 -19.84
C GLY A 425 -20.27 20.56 -18.51
N GLU A 426 -20.13 21.88 -18.51
CA GLU A 426 -19.83 22.68 -17.32
C GLU A 426 -21.12 23.15 -16.61
N PRO A 427 -21.08 23.30 -15.27
CA PRO A 427 -19.95 23.02 -14.38
C PRO A 427 -19.73 21.52 -14.13
N ALA A 428 -18.48 21.11 -13.91
CA ALA A 428 -18.14 19.73 -13.50
C ALA A 428 -18.79 19.34 -12.16
N LEU A 429 -19.15 18.06 -12.01
CA LEU A 429 -19.34 17.43 -10.70
C LEU A 429 -17.98 16.93 -10.24
N SER A 430 -17.47 17.42 -9.12
CA SER A 430 -16.17 17.03 -8.59
C SER A 430 -16.31 16.38 -7.20
N THR A 431 -15.41 15.45 -6.87
CA THR A 431 -15.25 14.99 -5.48
C THR A 431 -14.78 16.15 -4.58
N ALA A 432 -15.03 16.07 -3.27
CA ALA A 432 -14.65 17.14 -2.35
C ALA A 432 -13.14 17.17 -2.12
N ASP A 433 -12.53 18.36 -2.21
CA ASP A 433 -11.09 18.57 -2.06
C ASP A 433 -10.52 17.97 -0.76
N ALA A 434 -11.28 18.08 0.34
CA ALA A 434 -10.86 17.65 1.67
C ALA A 434 -10.86 16.12 1.85
N ASP A 435 -11.54 15.38 0.98
CA ASP A 435 -11.65 13.92 1.09
C ASP A 435 -10.48 13.20 0.40
N GLU A 436 -9.71 13.92 -0.43
CA GLU A 436 -8.56 13.39 -1.18
C GLU A 436 -8.87 12.05 -1.87
N VAL A 437 -10.05 11.94 -2.49
CA VAL A 437 -10.60 10.66 -2.97
C VAL A 437 -9.69 9.98 -4.00
N LEU A 438 -9.08 10.75 -4.90
CA LEU A 438 -8.15 10.25 -5.90
C LEU A 438 -6.77 10.03 -5.26
N GLN A 439 -6.27 8.80 -5.39
CA GLN A 439 -4.99 8.37 -4.85
C GLN A 439 -4.11 7.80 -5.96
N ALA A 440 -2.78 7.88 -5.82
CA ALA A 440 -1.83 7.31 -6.79
C ALA A 440 -1.69 5.77 -6.65
N THR A 441 -2.80 5.08 -6.41
CA THR A 441 -2.94 3.63 -6.25
C THR A 441 -4.03 3.12 -7.18
N GLN A 442 -4.13 1.80 -7.38
CA GLN A 442 -5.20 1.24 -8.22
C GLN A 442 -6.57 1.49 -7.59
N GLN A 443 -7.46 2.12 -8.35
CA GLN A 443 -8.82 2.44 -7.94
C GLN A 443 -9.81 1.98 -9.01
N HIS A 444 -10.96 1.52 -8.54
CA HIS A 444 -12.15 1.29 -9.37
C HIS A 444 -13.00 2.54 -9.35
N VAL A 445 -13.20 3.16 -10.51
CA VAL A 445 -13.93 4.42 -10.63
C VAL A 445 -15.12 4.20 -11.56
N VAL A 446 -16.31 4.56 -11.09
CA VAL A 446 -17.52 4.51 -11.90
C VAL A 446 -18.21 5.86 -11.85
N ILE A 447 -18.50 6.44 -13.01
CA ILE A 447 -19.41 7.58 -13.12
C ILE A 447 -20.73 7.11 -13.71
N THR A 448 -21.83 7.58 -13.16
CA THR A 448 -23.17 7.29 -13.67
C THR A 448 -23.91 8.57 -13.93
N PHE A 449 -24.70 8.60 -15.00
CA PHE A 449 -25.71 9.62 -15.21
C PHE A 449 -27.06 8.96 -15.45
N ASP A 450 -28.08 9.52 -14.83
CA ASP A 450 -29.48 9.16 -15.06
C ASP A 450 -30.32 10.45 -15.19
N ALA A 451 -31.22 10.48 -16.18
CA ALA A 451 -32.01 11.68 -16.48
C ALA A 451 -32.98 12.11 -15.36
N ILE A 452 -33.15 11.29 -14.31
CA ILE A 452 -34.01 11.60 -13.15
C ILE A 452 -33.17 12.03 -11.95
N THR A 453 -32.03 11.39 -11.73
CA THR A 453 -31.21 11.53 -10.51
C THR A 453 -29.92 12.33 -10.71
N GLY A 454 -29.49 12.56 -11.95
CA GLY A 454 -28.32 13.36 -12.30
C GLY A 454 -27.01 12.58 -12.31
N ARG A 455 -25.89 13.28 -12.11
CA ARG A 455 -24.53 12.71 -12.10
C ARG A 455 -24.18 12.13 -10.74
N LYS A 456 -23.40 11.04 -10.74
CA LYS A 456 -22.74 10.49 -9.54
C LYS A 456 -21.34 9.98 -9.87
N ILE A 457 -20.49 9.96 -8.84
CA ILE A 457 -19.14 9.41 -8.87
C ILE A 457 -19.04 8.35 -7.77
N TYR A 458 -18.52 7.18 -8.12
CA TYR A 458 -18.24 6.08 -7.21
C TYR A 458 -16.77 5.72 -7.29
N VAL A 459 -16.15 5.45 -6.15
CA VAL A 459 -14.76 4.99 -6.05
C VAL A 459 -14.71 3.75 -5.15
N ASN A 460 -14.06 2.69 -5.61
CA ASN A 460 -13.91 1.40 -4.94
C ASN A 460 -15.24 0.83 -4.45
N GLY A 461 -16.25 0.80 -5.33
CA GLY A 461 -17.58 0.28 -5.03
C GLY A 461 -18.52 1.25 -4.28
N THR A 462 -18.03 2.39 -3.79
CA THR A 462 -18.78 3.27 -2.87
C THR A 462 -19.09 4.63 -3.50
N ASP A 463 -20.28 5.16 -3.26
CA ASP A 463 -20.68 6.53 -3.68
C ASP A 463 -19.82 7.55 -2.93
N THR A 464 -19.16 8.47 -3.64
CA THR A 464 -18.29 9.48 -3.00
C THR A 464 -19.09 10.54 -2.25
N GLY A 465 -20.41 10.60 -2.43
CA GLY A 465 -21.27 11.63 -1.83
C GLY A 465 -21.14 13.00 -2.50
N ALA A 466 -20.50 13.08 -3.66
CA ALA A 466 -20.38 14.33 -4.43
C ALA A 466 -21.78 14.84 -4.82
N VAL A 467 -22.04 16.13 -4.57
CA VAL A 467 -23.37 16.72 -4.76
C VAL A 467 -23.46 17.35 -6.15
N ASP A 468 -24.38 16.85 -6.99
CA ASP A 468 -24.66 17.46 -8.31
C ASP A 468 -25.55 18.70 -8.17
N GLU A 469 -24.91 19.87 -8.07
CA GLU A 469 -25.61 21.16 -7.98
C GLU A 469 -26.39 21.54 -9.25
N THR A 470 -26.08 20.93 -10.41
CA THR A 470 -26.78 21.22 -11.67
C THR A 470 -28.09 20.45 -11.79
N GLY A 471 -28.18 19.29 -11.13
CA GLY A 471 -29.34 18.41 -11.16
C GLY A 471 -29.56 17.68 -12.49
N PRO A 472 -30.67 16.92 -12.59
CA PRO A 472 -30.97 16.07 -13.74
C PRO A 472 -31.22 16.85 -15.03
N GLY A 473 -31.06 16.19 -16.18
CA GLY A 473 -31.27 16.78 -17.50
C GLY A 473 -31.44 15.71 -18.59
N ASN A 474 -31.69 16.16 -19.82
CA ASN A 474 -31.74 15.27 -21.00
C ASN A 474 -30.53 15.48 -21.91
N MET A 475 -30.30 14.52 -22.80
CA MET A 475 -29.13 14.44 -23.70
C MET A 475 -29.47 14.74 -25.16
N SER A 476 -30.56 15.46 -25.42
CA SER A 476 -31.04 15.70 -26.80
C SER A 476 -29.98 16.42 -27.65
N ASP A 477 -29.16 17.25 -27.02
CA ASP A 477 -28.12 18.06 -27.67
C ASP A 477 -26.74 17.36 -27.73
N TRP A 478 -26.66 16.06 -27.44
CA TRP A 478 -25.43 15.28 -27.61
C TRP A 478 -25.04 15.18 -29.09
N ASP A 479 -23.78 15.53 -29.36
CA ASP A 479 -23.21 15.52 -30.70
C ASP A 479 -22.66 14.12 -31.02
N ASP A 480 -23.09 13.53 -32.12
CA ASP A 480 -22.65 12.18 -32.52
C ASP A 480 -21.40 12.17 -33.40
N SER A 481 -20.85 13.34 -33.75
CA SER A 481 -19.63 13.50 -34.54
C SER A 481 -18.34 13.50 -33.71
N PHE A 482 -18.45 13.47 -32.39
CA PHE A 482 -17.31 13.49 -31.47
C PHE A 482 -16.53 12.17 -31.47
N ALA A 483 -15.33 12.17 -30.88
CA ALA A 483 -14.49 10.97 -30.76
C ALA A 483 -14.38 10.53 -29.29
N PHE A 484 -14.41 9.23 -29.05
CA PHE A 484 -14.09 8.66 -27.74
C PHE A 484 -12.57 8.56 -27.58
N VAL A 485 -12.03 9.05 -26.46
CA VAL A 485 -10.60 9.20 -26.20
C VAL A 485 -10.26 8.78 -24.77
N LEU A 486 -9.11 8.11 -24.61
CA LEU A 486 -8.50 7.77 -23.32
C LEU A 486 -7.13 8.47 -23.17
N GLY A 487 -6.79 8.88 -21.95
CA GLY A 487 -5.46 9.37 -21.58
C GLY A 487 -5.12 10.81 -21.99
N ASN A 488 -6.01 11.48 -22.74
CA ASN A 488 -5.90 12.90 -23.08
C ASN A 488 -7.25 13.44 -23.59
N GLU A 489 -7.23 14.69 -24.06
CA GLU A 489 -8.26 15.29 -24.88
C GLU A 489 -7.96 15.09 -26.38
N VAL A 490 -8.98 15.19 -27.25
CA VAL A 490 -8.83 15.13 -28.72
C VAL A 490 -7.76 16.13 -29.21
N SER A 491 -7.67 17.30 -28.58
CA SER A 491 -6.70 18.35 -28.89
C SER A 491 -5.30 18.18 -28.28
N ASN A 492 -5.00 17.06 -27.61
CA ASN A 492 -3.69 16.72 -27.01
C ASN A 492 -3.17 17.67 -25.91
N ASN A 493 -4.02 18.53 -25.36
CA ASN A 493 -3.62 19.60 -24.43
C ASN A 493 -4.20 19.42 -23.01
N ARG A 494 -4.78 18.26 -22.71
CA ARG A 494 -5.21 17.86 -21.36
C ARG A 494 -4.67 16.45 -21.05
N PRO A 495 -3.35 16.23 -21.15
CA PRO A 495 -2.78 14.90 -20.98
C PRO A 495 -3.04 14.39 -19.57
N TRP A 496 -3.44 13.13 -19.46
CA TRP A 496 -3.49 12.41 -18.20
C TRP A 496 -2.37 11.36 -18.16
N LYS A 497 -1.63 11.37 -17.05
CA LYS A 497 -0.57 10.40 -16.76
C LYS A 497 -1.09 9.36 -15.80
N GLY A 498 -0.96 8.10 -16.17
CA GLY A 498 -1.43 7.01 -15.34
C GLY A 498 -1.68 5.74 -16.13
N LYS A 499 -2.24 4.73 -15.48
CA LYS A 499 -2.46 3.40 -16.05
C LYS A 499 -3.94 3.10 -16.11
N LEU A 500 -4.38 2.48 -17.19
CA LEU A 500 -5.71 1.87 -17.31
C LEU A 500 -5.55 0.34 -17.36
N ARG A 501 -6.41 -0.36 -16.63
CA ARG A 501 -6.50 -1.84 -16.61
C ARG A 501 -7.78 -2.33 -17.27
N LEU A 502 -8.85 -1.55 -17.18
CA LEU A 502 -10.13 -1.82 -17.84
C LEU A 502 -10.87 -0.50 -18.07
N VAL A 503 -11.58 -0.39 -19.19
CA VAL A 503 -12.58 0.65 -19.45
C VAL A 503 -13.83 0.01 -20.02
N ALA A 504 -14.99 0.32 -19.48
CA ALA A 504 -16.30 -0.15 -19.94
C ALA A 504 -17.28 1.02 -20.06
N VAL A 505 -18.13 0.96 -21.07
CA VAL A 505 -19.26 1.89 -21.26
C VAL A 505 -20.54 1.10 -21.26
N HIS A 506 -21.46 1.43 -20.36
CA HIS A 506 -22.79 0.85 -20.28
C HIS A 506 -23.83 1.86 -20.75
N SER A 507 -24.82 1.42 -21.54
CA SER A 507 -25.96 2.24 -21.96
C SER A 507 -27.01 2.45 -20.87
N ARG A 508 -26.72 2.09 -19.61
CA ARG A 508 -27.58 2.36 -18.45
C ARG A 508 -26.77 2.78 -17.23
N ALA A 509 -27.42 3.44 -16.27
CA ALA A 509 -26.82 3.72 -14.98
C ALA A 509 -26.69 2.41 -14.18
N LEU A 510 -25.47 2.05 -13.77
CA LEU A 510 -25.22 0.91 -12.91
C LEU A 510 -25.77 1.21 -11.52
N THR A 511 -26.48 0.24 -10.96
CA THR A 511 -26.94 0.32 -9.57
C THR A 511 -25.76 0.12 -8.61
N PRO A 512 -25.83 0.64 -7.36
CA PRO A 512 -24.76 0.42 -6.37
C PRO A 512 -24.40 -1.06 -6.16
N GLY A 513 -25.37 -1.96 -6.21
CA GLY A 513 -25.13 -3.41 -6.12
C GLY A 513 -24.34 -3.97 -7.31
N GLN A 514 -24.61 -3.49 -8.53
CA GLN A 514 -23.86 -3.87 -9.73
C GLN A 514 -22.44 -3.27 -9.72
N ILE A 515 -22.28 -2.05 -9.23
CA ILE A 515 -20.96 -1.41 -9.06
C ILE A 515 -20.12 -2.20 -8.06
N GLN A 516 -20.69 -2.58 -6.91
CA GLN A 516 -20.03 -3.40 -5.90
C GLN A 516 -19.68 -4.80 -6.45
N GLN A 517 -20.57 -5.39 -7.25
CA GLN A 517 -20.31 -6.66 -7.93
C GLN A 517 -19.10 -6.55 -8.87
N ASN A 518 -19.04 -5.52 -9.71
CA ASN A 518 -17.92 -5.31 -10.63
C ASN A 518 -16.62 -4.93 -9.91
N PHE A 519 -16.70 -4.22 -8.78
CA PHE A 519 -15.55 -3.95 -7.92
C PHE A 519 -14.98 -5.23 -7.33
N SER A 520 -15.85 -6.09 -6.79
CA SER A 520 -15.47 -7.36 -6.15
C SER A 520 -14.88 -8.35 -7.17
N ALA A 521 -15.40 -8.36 -8.40
CA ALA A 521 -14.84 -9.14 -9.49
C ALA A 521 -13.40 -8.70 -9.87
N GLY A 522 -13.04 -7.44 -9.60
CA GLY A 522 -11.69 -6.95 -9.80
C GLY A 522 -11.28 -6.75 -11.27
N VAL A 523 -9.97 -6.61 -11.48
CA VAL A 523 -9.34 -6.43 -12.79
C VAL A 523 -7.95 -7.06 -12.82
N GLY A 524 -7.41 -7.18 -14.03
CA GLY A 524 -6.07 -7.67 -14.31
C GLY A 524 -6.03 -9.18 -14.49
N GLU A 525 -4.88 -9.67 -14.91
CA GLU A 525 -4.63 -11.11 -15.01
C GLU A 525 -4.50 -11.70 -13.60
N ARG A 526 -5.56 -12.37 -13.15
CA ARG A 526 -5.61 -13.10 -11.88
C ARG A 526 -5.58 -14.60 -12.17
N PHE A 527 -4.92 -15.34 -11.30
CA PHE A 527 -4.74 -16.77 -11.40
C PHE A 527 -5.12 -17.45 -10.09
N PHE A 528 -5.84 -18.57 -10.16
CA PHE A 528 -5.94 -19.52 -9.07
C PHE A 528 -4.73 -20.45 -9.14
N LEU A 529 -3.83 -20.36 -8.16
CA LEU A 529 -2.72 -21.30 -7.97
C LEU A 529 -3.11 -22.36 -6.95
N LEU A 530 -3.21 -23.61 -7.38
CA LEU A 530 -3.61 -24.75 -6.55
C LEU A 530 -2.37 -25.56 -6.10
N PHE A 531 -1.78 -25.18 -4.98
CA PHE A 531 -0.61 -25.87 -4.41
C PHE A 531 -1.02 -27.22 -3.81
N ASN A 532 -0.59 -28.33 -4.40
CA ASN A 532 -0.96 -29.65 -3.92
C ASN A 532 -0.28 -29.97 -2.58
N VAL A 533 -1.08 -30.41 -1.62
CA VAL A 533 -0.65 -30.75 -0.26
C VAL A 533 -1.11 -32.15 0.17
N SER A 534 -1.65 -32.95 -0.76
CA SER A 534 -2.23 -34.26 -0.47
C SER A 534 -1.27 -35.24 0.20
N GLU A 535 0.03 -35.14 -0.10
CA GLU A 535 1.07 -36.00 0.47
C GLU A 535 1.15 -35.91 2.01
N HIS A 536 0.78 -34.75 2.56
CA HIS A 536 0.82 -34.48 4.01
C HIS A 536 -0.51 -34.74 4.72
N LEU A 537 -1.56 -35.13 3.97
CA LEU A 537 -2.93 -35.22 4.45
C LEU A 537 -3.57 -36.60 4.22
N PRO A 538 -2.95 -37.70 4.68
CA PRO A 538 -3.50 -39.05 4.51
C PRO A 538 -4.85 -39.26 5.22
N GLU A 539 -5.19 -38.42 6.19
CA GLU A 539 -6.48 -38.44 6.89
C GLU A 539 -7.68 -37.92 6.07
N VAL A 540 -7.44 -37.18 4.97
CA VAL A 540 -8.53 -36.70 4.10
C VAL A 540 -9.04 -37.85 3.23
N THR A 541 -10.28 -38.26 3.46
CA THR A 541 -10.88 -39.41 2.75
C THR A 541 -12.16 -39.04 2.03
N ILE A 542 -12.48 -39.77 0.95
CA ILE A 542 -13.71 -39.60 0.19
C ILE A 542 -14.82 -40.41 0.87
N ALA A 543 -15.86 -39.75 1.38
CA ALA A 543 -16.89 -40.39 2.22
C ALA A 543 -17.58 -41.57 1.51
N ALA A 544 -17.77 -41.47 0.19
CA ALA A 544 -18.44 -42.51 -0.61
C ALA A 544 -17.61 -43.79 -0.78
N THR A 545 -16.29 -43.71 -0.76
CA THR A 545 -15.39 -44.85 -1.09
C THR A 545 -14.46 -45.24 0.05
N GLY A 546 -14.25 -44.37 1.02
CA GLY A 546 -13.24 -44.52 2.07
C GLY A 546 -11.79 -44.42 1.55
N ALA A 547 -11.59 -44.04 0.29
CA ALA A 547 -10.25 -43.86 -0.28
C ALA A 547 -9.63 -42.56 0.22
N ILE A 548 -8.31 -42.56 0.41
CA ILE A 548 -7.52 -41.35 0.70
C ILE A 548 -7.58 -40.44 -0.53
N SER A 549 -7.89 -39.17 -0.34
CA SER A 549 -7.90 -38.19 -1.43
C SER A 549 -6.48 -37.81 -1.81
N THR A 550 -6.20 -37.77 -3.11
CA THR A 550 -4.95 -37.24 -3.67
C THR A 550 -5.11 -35.84 -4.25
N ASN A 551 -6.27 -35.22 -4.05
CA ASN A 551 -6.68 -33.97 -4.69
C ASN A 551 -6.92 -32.83 -3.68
N SER A 552 -6.11 -32.76 -2.62
CA SER A 552 -6.11 -31.69 -1.61
C SER A 552 -5.13 -30.58 -1.97
N TYR A 553 -5.60 -29.33 -1.98
CA TYR A 553 -4.83 -28.16 -2.40
C TYR A 553 -5.00 -26.98 -1.44
N ILE A 554 -3.95 -26.17 -1.30
CA ILE A 554 -4.09 -24.79 -0.86
C ILE A 554 -4.15 -23.91 -2.11
N MET A 555 -5.29 -23.27 -2.30
CA MET A 555 -5.54 -22.36 -3.40
C MET A 555 -5.25 -20.92 -2.98
N PHE A 556 -4.52 -20.19 -3.81
CA PHE A 556 -4.38 -18.74 -3.71
C PHE A 556 -4.95 -18.05 -4.95
N GLU A 557 -5.51 -16.87 -4.76
CA GLU A 557 -5.64 -15.89 -5.84
C GLU A 557 -4.33 -15.13 -5.98
N VAL A 558 -3.77 -15.12 -7.19
CA VAL A 558 -2.48 -14.51 -7.47
C VAL A 558 -2.56 -13.61 -8.69
N SER A 559 -2.00 -12.42 -8.59
CA SER A 559 -1.89 -11.49 -9.72
C SER A 559 -0.54 -10.80 -9.71
N GLN A 560 -0.09 -10.33 -10.87
CA GLN A 560 1.02 -9.40 -10.91
C GLN A 560 0.54 -8.03 -10.40
N PHE A 561 1.03 -7.62 -9.22
CA PHE A 561 0.59 -6.40 -8.54
C PHE A 561 1.15 -5.15 -9.23
N ASP A 562 2.44 -5.20 -9.55
CA ASP A 562 3.15 -4.20 -10.32
C ASP A 562 4.29 -4.84 -11.15
N SER A 563 5.17 -4.02 -11.73
CA SER A 563 6.29 -4.51 -12.53
C SER A 563 7.33 -5.31 -11.74
N TYR A 564 7.24 -5.37 -10.40
CA TYR A 564 8.25 -5.91 -9.50
C TYR A 564 7.70 -6.88 -8.45
N SER A 565 6.40 -7.18 -8.45
CA SER A 565 5.80 -7.98 -7.40
C SER A 565 4.50 -8.69 -7.81
N TYR A 566 4.19 -9.72 -7.04
CA TYR A 566 2.95 -10.48 -7.09
C TYR A 566 2.13 -10.23 -5.84
N LEU A 567 0.82 -10.10 -5.97
CA LEU A 567 -0.12 -10.12 -4.87
C LEU A 567 -0.68 -11.52 -4.74
N PHE A 568 -0.43 -12.17 -3.60
CA PHE A 568 -1.06 -13.42 -3.17
C PHE A 568 -2.17 -13.07 -2.17
N SER A 569 -3.37 -13.60 -2.37
CA SER A 569 -4.52 -13.33 -1.50
C SER A 569 -5.45 -14.53 -1.37
N GLU A 570 -6.29 -14.46 -0.33
CA GLU A 570 -7.35 -15.43 -0.06
C GLU A 570 -6.91 -16.90 -0.04
N PRO A 571 -5.93 -17.29 0.79
CA PRO A 571 -5.59 -18.71 0.92
C PRO A 571 -6.81 -19.52 1.38
N LYS A 572 -7.17 -20.54 0.60
CA LYS A 572 -8.28 -21.47 0.86
C LYS A 572 -7.78 -22.91 0.76
N PHE A 573 -8.23 -23.78 1.65
CA PHE A 573 -8.13 -25.21 1.44
C PHE A 573 -9.27 -25.65 0.50
N ILE A 574 -8.94 -26.38 -0.56
CA ILE A 574 -9.91 -26.92 -1.50
C ILE A 574 -9.56 -28.35 -1.90
N ASN A 575 -10.57 -29.18 -2.10
CA ASN A 575 -10.42 -30.54 -2.62
C ASN A 575 -11.23 -30.72 -3.90
N LEU A 576 -10.64 -31.38 -4.90
CA LEU A 576 -11.31 -31.59 -6.20
C LEU A 576 -12.14 -32.89 -6.25
N ASP A 577 -12.05 -33.75 -5.23
CA ASP A 577 -12.95 -34.88 -5.02
C ASP A 577 -14.22 -34.39 -4.29
N ALA A 578 -15.39 -34.85 -4.73
CA ALA A 578 -16.65 -34.52 -4.08
C ALA A 578 -16.86 -35.33 -2.79
N GLY A 579 -17.45 -34.71 -1.77
CA GLY A 579 -17.85 -35.38 -0.54
C GLY A 579 -16.67 -35.92 0.28
N ILE A 580 -15.62 -35.13 0.44
CA ILE A 580 -14.52 -35.46 1.35
C ILE A 580 -14.95 -35.36 2.82
N THR A 581 -14.22 -36.04 3.69
CA THR A 581 -14.34 -35.94 5.15
C THR A 581 -13.08 -35.32 5.74
N LEU A 582 -13.26 -34.26 6.52
CA LEU A 582 -12.23 -33.58 7.30
C LEU A 582 -12.47 -33.81 8.80
N ASP A 583 -11.40 -34.07 9.55
CA ASP A 583 -11.46 -34.29 11.01
C ASP A 583 -10.40 -33.44 11.72
N SER A 584 -10.74 -32.16 11.97
CA SER A 584 -9.94 -31.20 12.73
C SER A 584 -8.43 -31.23 12.45
N ILE A 585 -8.05 -31.12 11.19
CA ILE A 585 -6.67 -31.24 10.71
C ILE A 585 -5.93 -29.92 10.98
N PRO A 586 -4.88 -29.88 11.81
CA PRO A 586 -4.21 -28.64 12.15
C PRO A 586 -3.36 -28.09 10.98
N VAL A 587 -3.41 -26.77 10.79
CA VAL A 587 -2.61 -26.02 9.83
C VAL A 587 -2.02 -24.80 10.55
N ALA A 588 -0.68 -24.68 10.58
CA ALA A 588 -0.01 -23.55 11.20
C ALA A 588 1.28 -23.12 10.48
N GLY A 589 1.63 -21.84 10.63
CA GLY A 589 2.90 -21.30 10.15
C GLY A 589 3.08 -21.33 8.64
N LEU A 590 2.02 -21.02 7.88
CA LEU A 590 2.05 -20.97 6.42
C LEU A 590 3.00 -19.87 5.93
N ARG A 591 3.91 -20.18 5.01
CA ARG A 591 4.74 -19.20 4.29
C ARG A 591 4.78 -19.52 2.80
N ILE A 592 5.07 -18.50 1.98
CA ILE A 592 5.24 -18.64 0.53
C ILE A 592 6.72 -18.77 0.21
N GLY A 593 7.11 -19.86 -0.45
CA GLY A 593 8.41 -20.04 -1.06
C GLY A 593 8.43 -19.55 -2.51
N ILE A 594 9.58 -19.05 -2.92
CA ILE A 594 9.91 -18.65 -4.29
C ILE A 594 11.29 -19.21 -4.64
N ASN A 595 11.42 -19.84 -5.81
CA ASN A 595 12.70 -20.23 -6.38
C ASN A 595 13.59 -21.09 -5.46
N GLY A 596 12.98 -22.05 -4.76
CA GLY A 596 13.70 -23.01 -3.92
C GLY A 596 14.01 -22.55 -2.50
N ARG A 597 13.52 -21.39 -2.06
CA ARG A 597 13.62 -20.91 -0.66
C ARG A 597 12.33 -20.20 -0.22
N GLU A 598 12.15 -20.00 1.08
CA GLU A 598 11.12 -19.09 1.58
C GLU A 598 11.38 -17.65 1.08
N ALA A 599 10.32 -16.92 0.71
CA ALA A 599 10.46 -15.52 0.34
C ALA A 599 10.94 -14.70 1.54
N THR A 600 11.99 -13.89 1.33
CA THR A 600 12.69 -13.15 2.40
C THR A 600 11.89 -12.00 3.01
N SER A 601 10.84 -11.57 2.32
CA SER A 601 9.97 -10.47 2.72
C SER A 601 8.56 -10.72 2.18
N GLY A 602 7.57 -10.02 2.75
CA GLY A 602 6.18 -10.12 2.30
C GLY A 602 5.49 -11.41 2.74
N GLN A 603 5.63 -11.81 4.01
CA GLN A 603 4.92 -12.96 4.58
C GLN A 603 3.85 -12.49 5.55
N ALA A 604 2.57 -12.63 5.18
CA ALA A 604 1.44 -12.28 6.04
C ALA A 604 0.91 -13.46 6.88
N TYR A 605 1.24 -14.69 6.50
CA TYR A 605 0.69 -15.92 7.06
C TYR A 605 1.54 -16.69 8.10
N PRO A 606 2.76 -16.29 8.54
CA PRO A 606 3.52 -17.02 9.55
C PRO A 606 2.77 -17.24 10.88
N ASN A 607 1.86 -16.34 11.24
CA ASN A 607 1.05 -16.45 12.47
C ASN A 607 -0.28 -17.20 12.26
N LEU A 608 -0.52 -17.75 11.05
CA LEU A 608 -1.71 -18.56 10.79
C LEU A 608 -1.72 -19.78 11.71
N SER A 609 -2.84 -20.03 12.37
CA SER A 609 -3.07 -21.22 13.20
C SER A 609 -4.57 -21.55 13.16
N THR A 610 -4.92 -22.60 12.43
CA THR A 610 -6.32 -23.01 12.21
C THR A 610 -6.43 -24.54 12.10
N THR A 611 -7.65 -25.05 11.95
CA THR A 611 -7.95 -26.47 11.69
C THR A 611 -8.84 -26.61 10.47
N LEU A 612 -8.61 -27.62 9.63
CA LEU A 612 -9.52 -28.01 8.56
C LEU A 612 -10.57 -28.95 9.13
N ASP A 613 -11.84 -28.64 8.91
CA ASP A 613 -12.97 -29.41 9.44
C ASP A 613 -14.21 -29.29 8.55
N ASN A 614 -15.17 -30.21 8.73
CA ASN A 614 -16.39 -30.23 7.93
C ASN A 614 -17.33 -29.05 8.21
N ASP A 615 -17.18 -28.38 9.36
CA ASP A 615 -18.07 -27.27 9.74
C ASP A 615 -17.75 -26.00 8.93
N ASN A 616 -16.48 -25.82 8.57
CA ASN A 616 -15.98 -24.65 7.84
C ASN A 616 -15.69 -24.92 6.36
N TYR A 617 -15.89 -26.16 5.88
CA TYR A 617 -15.62 -26.57 4.50
C TYR A 617 -16.89 -26.80 3.67
N THR A 618 -16.86 -26.38 2.40
CA THR A 618 -17.86 -26.77 1.40
C THR A 618 -17.18 -27.22 0.10
N ASP A 619 -17.81 -28.14 -0.65
CA ASP A 619 -17.29 -28.61 -1.95
C ASP A 619 -17.19 -27.50 -3.02
N ILE A 620 -17.87 -26.37 -2.82
CA ILE A 620 -17.90 -25.24 -3.78
C ILE A 620 -16.86 -24.17 -3.39
N ASP A 621 -16.92 -23.68 -2.16
CA ASP A 621 -16.12 -22.53 -1.72
C ASP A 621 -14.81 -22.94 -1.00
N GLY A 622 -14.67 -24.22 -0.66
CA GLY A 622 -13.60 -24.73 0.18
C GLY A 622 -13.71 -24.23 1.62
N GLN A 623 -12.57 -24.15 2.32
CA GLN A 623 -12.43 -23.53 3.64
C GLN A 623 -11.40 -22.39 3.57
N GLN A 624 -11.81 -21.17 3.92
CA GLN A 624 -10.91 -20.02 3.97
C GLN A 624 -9.94 -20.12 5.16
N LEU A 625 -8.64 -19.94 4.89
CA LEU A 625 -7.60 -19.97 5.91
C LEU A 625 -7.27 -18.57 6.44
N SER A 626 -7.24 -17.57 5.56
CA SER A 626 -6.99 -16.18 5.95
C SER A 626 -7.66 -15.21 4.98
N ALA A 627 -8.01 -14.02 5.48
CA ALA A 627 -8.48 -12.89 4.67
C ALA A 627 -7.33 -11.93 4.27
N LEU A 628 -6.12 -12.15 4.78
CA LEU A 628 -4.98 -11.28 4.48
C LEU A 628 -4.44 -11.55 3.07
N GLY A 629 -3.97 -10.49 2.41
CA GLY A 629 -3.12 -10.57 1.23
C GLY A 629 -1.66 -10.30 1.58
N THR A 630 -0.74 -10.71 0.70
CA THR A 630 0.67 -10.44 0.84
C THR A 630 1.35 -10.22 -0.50
N VAL A 631 2.39 -9.39 -0.50
CA VAL A 631 3.12 -9.00 -1.72
C VAL A 631 4.46 -9.71 -1.73
N ILE A 632 4.66 -10.58 -2.71
CA ILE A 632 5.91 -11.32 -2.94
C ILE A 632 6.68 -10.64 -4.07
N ALA A 633 7.95 -10.35 -3.84
CA ALA A 633 8.80 -9.75 -4.87
C ALA A 633 8.94 -10.68 -6.08
N LEU A 634 8.91 -10.10 -7.27
CA LEU A 634 9.26 -10.76 -8.52
C LEU A 634 10.78 -10.90 -8.60
N GLU A 635 11.28 -12.10 -8.91
CA GLU A 635 12.72 -12.37 -8.99
C GLU A 635 13.16 -12.64 -10.43
N LYS A 636 12.61 -13.68 -11.07
CA LYS A 636 12.96 -14.12 -12.45
C LYS A 636 11.89 -13.77 -13.47
N GLY A 637 10.69 -13.38 -13.01
CA GLY A 637 9.56 -13.01 -13.85
C GLY A 637 8.49 -14.11 -13.96
N PRO A 638 7.28 -13.77 -14.43
CA PRO A 638 6.08 -14.63 -14.30
C PRO A 638 6.18 -16.01 -14.95
N ASP A 639 6.96 -16.15 -16.02
CA ASP A 639 7.16 -17.41 -16.73
C ASP A 639 8.20 -18.33 -16.06
N GLN A 640 9.02 -17.77 -15.17
CA GLN A 640 10.17 -18.43 -14.59
C GLN A 640 10.10 -18.59 -13.07
N ASP A 641 9.50 -17.64 -12.37
CA ASP A 641 9.32 -17.69 -10.92
C ASP A 641 8.43 -18.88 -10.55
N GLU A 642 9.01 -19.76 -9.74
CA GLU A 642 8.38 -20.95 -9.22
C GLU A 642 8.04 -20.74 -7.75
N PHE A 643 6.77 -20.93 -7.40
CA PHE A 643 6.24 -20.77 -6.06
C PHE A 643 5.95 -22.13 -5.43
N PHE A 644 6.04 -22.18 -4.11
CA PHE A 644 5.58 -23.30 -3.28
C PHE A 644 5.16 -22.78 -1.91
N LEU A 645 4.55 -23.62 -1.08
CA LEU A 645 4.16 -23.27 0.28
C LEU A 645 5.00 -24.06 1.27
N THR A 646 5.26 -23.46 2.43
CA THR A 646 5.87 -24.14 3.58
C THR A 646 4.96 -24.02 4.80
N PHE A 647 5.07 -24.97 5.72
CA PHE A 647 4.24 -25.03 6.92
C PHE A 647 5.10 -25.35 8.14
N GLU A 648 4.79 -24.73 9.29
CA GLU A 648 5.27 -25.21 10.60
C GLU A 648 4.50 -26.46 11.04
N ARG A 649 3.23 -26.55 10.65
CA ARG A 649 2.41 -27.74 10.86
C ARG A 649 1.37 -27.91 9.76
N LEU A 650 1.26 -29.11 9.24
CA LEU A 650 0.19 -29.53 8.33
C LEU A 650 -0.18 -30.97 8.65
N GLY A 651 -1.36 -31.17 9.25
CA GLY A 651 -1.77 -32.48 9.75
C GLY A 651 -0.83 -33.00 10.83
N ALA A 652 -0.26 -34.18 10.60
CA ALA A 652 0.72 -34.80 11.49
C ALA A 652 2.15 -34.27 11.31
N GLU A 653 2.47 -33.66 10.17
CA GLU A 653 3.82 -33.20 9.83
C GLU A 653 4.13 -31.85 10.48
N THR A 654 5.36 -31.69 10.95
CA THR A 654 5.82 -30.47 11.65
C THR A 654 7.22 -30.05 11.25
N ASN A 655 7.43 -28.74 11.10
CA ASN A 655 8.73 -28.09 10.98
C ASN A 655 8.92 -27.11 12.15
N VAL A 656 10.02 -27.25 12.91
CA VAL A 656 10.29 -26.43 14.09
C VAL A 656 11.05 -25.17 13.70
N VAL A 657 10.34 -24.04 13.64
CA VAL A 657 10.96 -22.72 13.44
C VAL A 657 11.39 -22.14 14.79
N ILE A 658 12.69 -21.83 14.93
CA ILE A 658 13.23 -21.15 16.11
C ILE A 658 13.40 -19.68 15.77
N GLU A 659 12.47 -18.84 16.24
CA GLU A 659 12.59 -17.39 16.11
C GLU A 659 13.84 -16.87 16.81
N ALA A 660 14.63 -16.04 16.11
CA ALA A 660 15.82 -15.44 16.70
C ALA A 660 15.42 -14.54 17.87
N ALA A 661 16.05 -14.75 19.04
CA ALA A 661 15.78 -13.91 20.20
C ALA A 661 16.04 -12.43 19.84
N PRO A 662 15.12 -11.50 20.17
CA PRO A 662 15.30 -10.09 19.86
C PRO A 662 16.61 -9.59 20.46
N THR A 663 17.35 -8.80 19.69
CA THR A 663 18.61 -8.20 20.15
C THR A 663 18.33 -7.40 21.42
N ALA A 664 19.07 -7.69 22.49
CA ALA A 664 18.94 -6.94 23.73
C ALA A 664 19.15 -5.44 23.46
N PRO A 665 18.35 -4.55 24.07
CA PRO A 665 18.55 -3.11 23.96
C PRO A 665 20.00 -2.74 24.31
N ALA A 666 20.58 -1.81 23.58
CA ALA A 666 21.89 -1.27 23.93
C ALA A 666 21.85 -0.71 25.35
N ALA A 667 22.90 -0.94 26.13
CA ALA A 667 23.05 -0.31 27.44
C ALA A 667 22.98 1.22 27.26
N PRO A 668 22.29 1.94 28.18
CA PRO A 668 22.31 3.40 28.15
C PRO A 668 23.76 3.90 28.17
N PRO A 669 24.09 4.99 27.45
CA PRO A 669 25.40 5.60 27.57
C PRO A 669 25.65 6.04 29.02
N ASP A 670 26.88 5.89 29.49
CA ASP A 670 27.30 6.46 30.77
C ASP A 670 27.08 7.98 30.74
N ALA A 671 26.53 8.53 31.83
CA ALA A 671 26.38 9.97 31.96
C ALA A 671 27.76 10.65 31.99
N ASP A 672 27.81 11.92 31.56
CA ASP A 672 29.04 12.70 31.62
C ASP A 672 29.64 12.71 33.04
N PRO A 673 30.97 12.61 33.19
CA PRO A 673 31.61 12.66 34.50
C PRO A 673 31.28 13.97 35.22
N VAL A 674 30.72 13.86 36.43
CA VAL A 674 30.48 15.00 37.33
C VAL A 674 31.58 15.06 38.40
N SER A 675 31.84 16.25 38.93
CA SER A 675 32.82 16.44 40.01
C SER A 675 32.38 15.71 41.29
N ASP A 676 33.29 14.96 41.90
CA ASP A 676 33.10 14.36 43.25
C ASP A 676 33.10 15.42 44.37
N ILE A 677 33.47 16.66 44.05
CA ILE A 677 33.54 17.81 44.97
C ILE A 677 32.38 18.77 44.64
N GLY A 678 31.55 19.06 45.64
CA GLY A 678 30.44 19.99 45.57
C GLY A 678 30.65 21.25 46.41
N LEU A 679 29.73 22.20 46.25
CA LEU A 679 29.59 23.34 47.13
C LEU A 679 28.24 23.27 47.82
N ARG A 680 28.21 23.53 49.12
CA ARG A 680 26.94 23.68 49.84
C ARG A 680 26.13 24.81 49.21
N THR A 681 24.83 24.55 49.07
CA THR A 681 23.85 25.56 48.68
C THR A 681 23.67 26.61 49.77
N PHE A 682 23.02 27.71 49.40
CA PHE A 682 22.82 28.84 50.31
C PHE A 682 22.10 28.46 51.61
N GLU A 683 21.04 27.67 51.51
CA GLU A 683 20.27 27.18 52.65
C GLU A 683 21.15 26.32 53.58
N GLU A 684 22.05 25.51 53.01
CA GLU A 684 22.91 24.61 53.76
C GLU A 684 24.04 25.34 54.49
N ILE A 685 24.63 26.37 53.87
CA ILE A 685 25.64 27.21 54.51
C ILE A 685 25.04 27.93 55.72
N SER A 686 23.87 28.57 55.55
CA SER A 686 23.19 29.28 56.64
C SER A 686 22.75 28.32 57.75
N ASN A 687 22.23 27.15 57.40
CA ASN A 687 21.88 26.13 58.38
C ASN A 687 23.10 25.59 59.14
N SER A 688 24.23 25.40 58.46
CA SER A 688 25.49 24.99 59.10
C SER A 688 25.96 26.03 60.12
N MET A 689 25.96 27.31 59.75
CA MET A 689 26.32 28.40 60.66
C MET A 689 25.36 28.50 61.86
N SER A 690 24.06 28.32 61.64
CA SER A 690 23.04 28.26 62.68
C SER A 690 23.28 27.10 63.66
N ILE A 691 23.53 25.89 63.17
CA ILE A 691 23.81 24.71 64.00
C ILE A 691 25.09 24.90 64.81
N ILE A 692 26.16 25.41 64.18
CA ILE A 692 27.45 25.60 64.84
C ILE A 692 27.31 26.62 65.96
N THR A 693 26.76 27.80 65.65
CA THR A 693 26.69 28.93 66.60
C THR A 693 25.55 28.81 67.61
N GLY A 694 24.50 28.05 67.30
CA GLY A 694 23.25 28.02 68.06
C GLY A 694 22.36 29.27 67.87
N VAL A 695 22.71 30.17 66.95
CA VAL A 695 21.91 31.34 66.59
C VAL A 695 20.84 30.92 65.58
N SER A 696 19.58 31.28 65.81
CA SER A 696 18.49 30.97 64.88
C SER A 696 18.71 31.62 63.51
N THR A 697 18.41 30.90 62.43
CA THR A 697 18.35 31.45 61.06
C THR A 697 17.34 32.61 60.94
N THR A 698 16.39 32.71 61.88
CA THR A 698 15.39 33.79 61.95
C THR A 698 15.79 34.94 62.89
N GLU A 699 17.01 34.96 63.41
CA GLU A 699 17.53 36.14 64.11
C GLU A 699 17.48 37.35 63.16
N SER A 700 17.06 38.50 63.66
CA SER A 700 16.71 39.67 62.83
C SER A 700 17.80 40.15 61.89
N ASN A 701 19.05 40.26 62.35
CA ASN A 701 20.17 40.73 61.53
C ASN A 701 20.65 39.62 60.59
N VAL A 702 20.69 38.38 61.06
CA VAL A 702 21.01 37.19 60.24
C VAL A 702 20.02 37.05 59.08
N ALA A 703 18.72 37.10 59.34
CA ALA A 703 17.68 36.95 58.33
C ALA A 703 17.69 38.11 57.33
N THR A 704 17.89 39.35 57.80
CA THR A 704 17.98 40.53 56.91
C THR A 704 19.18 40.42 55.97
N THR A 705 20.35 40.03 56.49
CA THR A 705 21.56 39.84 55.68
C THR A 705 21.40 38.68 54.70
N TYR A 706 20.83 37.56 55.15
CA TYR A 706 20.50 36.40 54.31
C TYR A 706 19.65 36.80 53.10
N GLU A 707 18.53 37.50 53.32
CA GLU A 707 17.67 37.96 52.22
C GLU A 707 18.38 38.94 51.28
N SER A 708 19.25 39.81 51.80
CA SER A 708 19.99 40.77 50.98
C SER A 708 21.03 40.14 50.06
N ILE A 709 21.60 39.00 50.44
CA ILE A 709 22.73 38.39 49.72
C ILE A 709 22.41 37.02 49.12
N LYS A 710 21.17 36.52 49.30
CA LYS A 710 20.67 35.25 48.75
C LYS A 710 20.97 35.06 47.26
N GLN A 711 20.93 36.15 46.48
CA GLN A 711 21.19 36.13 45.04
C GLN A 711 22.67 36.00 44.68
N GLN A 712 23.59 36.09 45.64
CA GLN A 712 25.04 36.11 45.45
C GLN A 712 25.71 34.81 45.91
N LEU A 713 24.98 33.71 46.11
CA LEU A 713 25.51 32.45 46.68
C LEU A 713 25.15 31.21 45.83
N PRO A 714 25.87 30.08 45.99
CA PRO A 714 25.66 28.90 45.16
C PRO A 714 24.23 28.37 45.24
N THR A 715 23.61 28.14 44.09
CA THR A 715 22.24 27.60 43.95
C THR A 715 22.20 26.13 43.53
N VAL A 716 23.37 25.56 43.20
CA VAL A 716 23.56 24.17 42.81
C VAL A 716 24.83 23.63 43.48
N GLU A 717 24.85 22.33 43.77
CA GLU A 717 25.95 21.66 44.46
C GLU A 717 27.12 21.31 43.51
N ASN A 718 27.56 22.29 42.73
CA ASN A 718 28.63 22.11 41.75
C ASN A 718 29.77 23.10 41.99
N ILE A 719 30.99 22.58 42.15
CA ILE A 719 32.21 23.35 42.34
C ILE A 719 32.51 24.31 41.16
N ASP A 720 32.13 23.95 39.93
CA ASP A 720 32.32 24.79 38.74
C ASP A 720 31.48 26.08 38.79
N GLY A 721 30.47 26.13 39.67
CA GLY A 721 29.65 27.30 39.94
C GLY A 721 30.26 28.29 40.94
N PHE A 722 31.50 28.08 41.42
CA PHE A 722 32.13 28.97 42.40
C PHE A 722 32.50 30.33 41.81
N LEU A 723 32.01 31.43 42.40
CA LEU A 723 32.38 32.80 42.03
C LEU A 723 32.99 33.56 43.22
N SER A 724 33.87 34.52 42.93
CA SER A 724 34.49 35.36 43.97
C SER A 724 33.48 36.17 44.79
N SER A 725 32.33 36.52 44.20
CA SER A 725 31.20 37.14 44.91
C SER A 725 30.66 36.26 46.04
N HIS A 726 30.72 34.93 45.88
CA HIS A 726 30.21 34.00 46.89
C HIS A 726 31.04 34.10 48.18
N GLN A 727 32.38 34.20 48.08
CA GLN A 727 33.25 34.38 49.27
C GLN A 727 32.87 35.62 50.08
N VAL A 728 32.54 36.73 49.40
CA VAL A 728 32.17 37.99 50.07
C VAL A 728 30.84 37.84 50.81
N ALA A 729 29.85 37.21 50.17
CA ALA A 729 28.55 36.98 50.78
C ALA A 729 28.64 35.99 51.96
N ILE A 730 29.44 34.93 51.84
CA ILE A 730 29.70 33.99 52.94
C ILE A 730 30.33 34.70 54.14
N ALA A 731 31.33 35.55 53.90
CA ALA A 731 31.97 36.31 54.97
C ALA A 731 30.96 37.22 55.69
N GLN A 732 30.04 37.85 54.95
CA GLN A 732 28.97 38.67 55.54
C GLN A 732 28.03 37.83 56.43
N MET A 733 27.61 36.64 55.97
CA MET A 733 26.81 35.73 56.82
C MET A 733 27.57 35.28 58.06
N ALA A 734 28.84 34.87 57.90
CA ALA A 734 29.68 34.43 59.00
C ALA A 734 29.85 35.53 60.06
N ILE A 735 30.06 36.77 59.63
CA ILE A 735 30.15 37.94 60.52
C ILE A 735 28.85 38.11 61.30
N GLU A 736 27.68 38.06 60.65
CA GLU A 736 26.40 38.28 61.34
C GLU A 736 26.06 37.16 62.33
N TYR A 737 26.28 35.90 61.96
CA TYR A 737 26.11 34.77 62.88
C TYR A 737 27.04 34.88 64.10
N CYS A 738 28.31 35.22 63.88
CA CYS A 738 29.27 35.41 64.97
C CYS A 738 28.99 36.65 65.82
N ASN A 739 28.45 37.71 65.20
CA ASN A 739 28.00 38.91 65.91
C ASN A 739 26.84 38.57 66.86
N ALA A 740 25.79 37.92 66.35
CA ALA A 740 24.65 37.48 67.14
C ALA A 740 25.05 36.50 68.26
N LEU A 741 25.98 35.59 67.98
CA LEU A 741 26.55 34.67 68.97
C LEU A 741 27.23 35.42 70.13
N VAL A 742 28.15 36.35 69.81
CA VAL A 742 28.98 37.03 70.82
C VAL A 742 28.20 38.09 71.61
N GLU A 743 27.18 38.71 71.01
CA GLU A 743 26.31 39.67 71.71
C GLU A 743 25.32 38.99 72.67
N SER A 744 24.95 37.73 72.40
CA SER A 744 24.11 36.96 73.32
C SER A 744 24.92 36.41 74.49
N THR A 745 24.65 36.90 75.70
CA THR A 745 25.32 36.44 76.93
C THR A 745 25.14 34.95 77.18
N SER A 746 23.98 34.38 76.82
CA SER A 746 23.69 32.95 76.93
C SER A 746 24.45 32.12 75.90
N LEU A 747 24.41 32.52 74.63
CA LEU A 747 25.04 31.75 73.55
C LEU A 747 26.56 31.81 73.66
N ARG A 748 27.15 32.98 73.92
CA ARG A 748 28.61 33.11 74.05
C ARG A 748 29.18 32.35 75.24
N ALA A 749 28.48 32.31 76.38
CA ALA A 749 28.92 31.53 77.54
C ALA A 749 28.88 30.02 77.26
N THR A 750 27.94 29.58 76.41
CA THR A 750 27.82 28.19 75.97
C THR A 750 28.85 27.83 74.91
N PHE A 751 29.17 28.76 74.00
CA PHE A 751 30.09 28.52 72.90
C PHE A 751 31.56 28.66 73.32
N PHE A 752 31.88 29.64 74.18
CA PHE A 752 33.22 29.95 74.68
C PHE A 752 33.27 29.82 76.20
N PRO A 753 33.18 28.59 76.75
CA PRO A 753 33.09 28.37 78.19
C PRO A 753 34.35 28.87 78.90
N GLY A 754 34.17 29.73 79.91
CA GLY A 754 35.26 30.23 80.76
C GLY A 754 36.03 31.44 80.22
N PHE A 755 35.74 31.92 79.01
CA PHE A 755 36.37 33.14 78.47
C PHE A 755 35.79 34.42 79.10
N ASP A 756 36.63 35.32 79.59
CA ASP A 756 36.21 36.58 80.22
C ASP A 756 36.05 37.70 79.18
N PHE A 757 34.82 37.89 78.69
CA PHE A 757 34.46 38.98 77.78
C PHE A 757 34.49 40.38 78.43
N SER A 758 34.58 40.48 79.75
CA SER A 758 34.65 41.77 80.46
C SER A 758 36.08 42.29 80.64
N ALA A 759 37.07 41.41 80.50
CA ALA A 759 38.47 41.78 80.52
C ALA A 759 38.86 42.54 79.23
N ASN A 760 39.78 43.50 79.36
CA ASN A 760 40.34 44.19 78.20
C ASN A 760 41.16 43.19 77.34
N ALA A 761 41.28 43.47 76.05
CA ALA A 761 41.90 42.53 75.09
C ALA A 761 43.38 42.21 75.40
N ALA A 762 44.11 43.09 76.10
CA ALA A 762 45.50 42.85 76.48
C ALA A 762 45.63 41.89 77.66
N THR A 763 44.55 41.64 78.42
CA THR A 763 44.49 40.65 79.50
C THR A 763 43.72 39.41 79.05
N ALA A 764 42.62 39.57 78.32
CA ALA A 764 41.74 38.46 77.91
C ALA A 764 42.39 37.43 76.96
N PHE A 765 43.57 37.71 76.41
CA PHE A 765 44.29 36.86 75.45
C PHE A 765 45.79 36.72 75.76
N ASP A 766 46.24 37.09 76.96
CA ASP A 766 47.66 37.24 77.27
C ASP A 766 48.39 35.88 77.39
N THR A 767 47.69 34.85 77.86
CA THR A 767 48.21 33.48 77.96
C THR A 767 47.72 32.58 76.83
N GLN A 768 48.46 31.49 76.59
CA GLN A 768 48.01 30.43 75.68
C GLN A 768 46.69 29.80 76.15
N GLY A 769 46.52 29.65 77.46
CA GLY A 769 45.30 29.08 78.05
C GLY A 769 44.06 29.90 77.71
N GLU A 770 44.15 31.23 77.74
CA GLU A 770 43.00 32.10 77.41
C GLU A 770 42.69 32.13 75.91
N ARG A 771 43.71 32.12 75.06
CA ARG A 771 43.50 31.99 73.60
C ARG A 771 42.85 30.66 73.25
N ASP A 772 43.24 29.58 73.93
CA ASP A 772 42.67 28.24 73.77
C ASP A 772 41.18 28.17 74.14
N LEU A 773 40.68 29.03 75.04
CA LEU A 773 39.26 29.14 75.36
C LEU A 773 38.41 29.66 74.19
N VAL A 774 39.04 30.28 73.18
CA VAL A 774 38.40 30.77 71.96
C VAL A 774 38.69 29.87 70.78
N THR A 775 39.96 29.49 70.57
CA THR A 775 40.36 28.71 69.38
C THR A 775 39.89 27.26 69.44
N ASN A 776 39.94 26.59 70.59
CA ASN A 776 39.55 25.19 70.67
C ASN A 776 38.04 24.96 70.40
N PRO A 777 37.10 25.77 70.94
CA PRO A 777 35.69 25.63 70.58
C PRO A 777 35.40 25.91 69.09
N LEU A 778 36.11 26.86 68.48
CA LEU A 778 35.96 27.17 67.05
C LEU A 778 36.40 26.01 66.18
N LEU A 779 37.53 25.37 66.49
CA LEU A 779 38.00 24.20 65.75
C LEU A 779 37.06 23.00 65.94
N ALA A 780 36.70 22.70 67.19
CA ALA A 780 35.88 21.54 67.52
C ALA A 780 34.47 21.61 66.92
N LYS A 781 33.85 22.79 66.88
CA LYS A 781 32.48 22.98 66.37
C LYS A 781 32.44 23.41 64.90
N GLY A 782 33.44 24.18 64.44
CA GLY A 782 33.45 24.79 63.11
C GLY A 782 34.16 23.98 62.03
N LEU A 783 35.17 23.18 62.36
CA LEU A 783 35.81 22.28 61.39
C LEU A 783 35.34 20.84 61.57
N GLY A 784 35.11 20.43 62.82
CA GLY A 784 34.93 19.03 63.18
C GLY A 784 36.27 18.38 63.51
N ILE A 785 36.25 17.25 64.21
CA ILE A 785 37.45 16.59 64.73
C ILE A 785 37.70 15.31 63.92
N ASN A 786 38.92 15.12 63.42
CA ASN A 786 39.38 13.92 62.70
C ASN A 786 38.72 13.65 61.32
N LEU A 787 38.38 14.66 60.53
CA LEU A 787 37.94 14.44 59.14
C LEU A 787 39.14 14.25 58.19
N SER A 788 39.03 13.32 57.25
CA SER A 788 40.11 12.97 56.31
C SER A 788 40.34 14.01 55.21
N THR A 789 39.40 14.93 54.99
CA THR A 789 39.36 15.87 53.87
C THR A 789 39.14 17.32 54.32
N GLN A 790 39.73 17.73 55.46
CA GLN A 790 39.67 19.10 55.98
C GLN A 790 41.07 19.70 56.22
N PRO A 791 41.21 21.04 56.36
CA PRO A 791 42.45 21.66 56.81
C PRO A 791 42.86 21.14 58.19
N GLY A 792 44.15 20.86 58.39
CA GLY A 792 44.63 20.31 59.68
C GLY A 792 44.45 21.29 60.84
N ASP A 793 43.88 20.82 61.95
CA ASP A 793 43.50 21.62 63.12
C ASP A 793 44.66 22.48 63.66
N ALA A 794 45.89 21.96 63.69
CA ALA A 794 47.06 22.70 64.16
C ALA A 794 47.42 23.90 63.26
N ALA A 795 47.23 23.77 61.94
CA ALA A 795 47.48 24.85 60.99
C ALA A 795 46.42 25.93 61.14
N VAL A 796 45.13 25.56 61.21
CA VAL A 796 44.04 26.53 61.41
C VAL A 796 44.16 27.21 62.78
N LYS A 797 44.53 26.46 63.83
CA LYS A 797 44.78 27.03 65.16
C LYS A 797 45.86 28.12 65.10
N THR A 798 46.96 27.86 64.39
CA THR A 798 48.04 28.83 64.21
C THR A 798 47.56 30.11 63.52
N GLU A 799 46.74 29.98 62.46
CA GLU A 799 46.17 31.14 61.76
C GLU A 799 45.20 31.95 62.63
N LEU A 800 44.34 31.28 63.41
CA LEU A 800 43.45 31.95 64.35
C LEU A 800 44.22 32.67 65.47
N GLU A 801 45.29 32.06 65.98
CA GLU A 801 46.15 32.69 66.99
C GLU A 801 46.89 33.91 66.43
N ASN A 802 47.39 33.84 65.18
CA ASN A 802 47.98 34.99 64.50
C ASN A 802 46.97 36.12 64.30
N LEU A 803 45.73 35.80 63.93
CA LEU A 803 44.65 36.77 63.80
C LEU A 803 44.33 37.43 65.15
N ILE A 804 44.18 36.64 66.21
CA ILE A 804 43.94 37.14 67.57
C ILE A 804 45.10 38.03 68.02
N ALA A 805 46.34 37.59 67.85
CA ALA A 805 47.53 38.38 68.18
C ALA A 805 47.55 39.71 67.42
N GLY A 806 47.29 39.70 66.11
CA GLY A 806 47.24 40.92 65.30
C GLY A 806 46.13 41.90 65.73
N LEU A 807 44.95 41.39 66.07
CA LEU A 807 43.81 42.22 66.49
C LEU A 807 43.90 42.71 67.94
N THR A 808 44.72 42.10 68.78
CA THR A 808 44.92 42.54 70.18
C THR A 808 45.94 43.68 70.31
N VAL A 809 46.70 43.99 69.25
CA VAL A 809 47.63 45.15 69.23
C VAL A 809 46.86 46.46 69.15
N CYS A 810 46.85 47.24 70.23
CA CYS A 810 46.25 48.59 70.28
C CYS A 810 47.28 49.60 70.81
N GLY A 811 47.84 50.43 69.92
CA GLY A 811 48.93 51.38 70.18
C GLY A 811 48.60 52.59 71.07
N GLY A 812 47.90 52.37 72.19
CA GLY A 812 47.50 53.42 73.15
C GLY A 812 46.36 53.05 74.11
N GLY A 813 45.82 51.83 74.05
CA GLY A 813 44.70 51.35 74.86
C GLY A 813 43.54 50.84 74.00
N CYS A 814 43.04 49.66 74.30
CA CYS A 814 41.97 49.00 73.54
C CYS A 814 40.60 49.54 73.96
N ALA A 815 39.67 49.66 73.00
CA ALA A 815 38.26 49.92 73.31
C ALA A 815 37.70 48.83 74.23
N ALA A 816 36.71 49.17 75.06
CA ALA A 816 36.18 48.26 76.07
C ALA A 816 35.53 46.99 75.48
N ASP A 817 35.05 47.07 74.23
CA ASP A 817 34.45 45.97 73.46
C ASP A 817 35.46 45.21 72.59
N ARG A 818 36.76 45.56 72.63
CA ARG A 818 37.77 44.99 71.72
C ARG A 818 37.88 43.47 71.85
N SER A 819 37.75 42.92 73.05
CA SER A 819 37.78 41.47 73.27
C SER A 819 36.65 40.76 72.51
N ALA A 820 35.43 41.32 72.54
CA ALA A 820 34.30 40.81 71.79
C ALA A 820 34.54 40.91 70.27
N VAL A 821 35.10 42.02 69.79
CA VAL A 821 35.45 42.20 68.36
C VAL A 821 36.47 41.16 67.88
N VAL A 822 37.49 40.86 68.68
CA VAL A 822 38.49 39.84 68.36
C VAL A 822 37.85 38.44 68.26
N VAL A 823 36.97 38.09 69.21
CA VAL A 823 36.25 36.81 69.16
C VAL A 823 35.32 36.72 67.95
N LYS A 824 34.59 37.80 67.61
CA LYS A 824 33.75 37.85 66.41
C LYS A 824 34.56 37.62 65.14
N ALA A 825 35.73 38.25 65.03
CA ALA A 825 36.60 38.08 63.86
C ALA A 825 37.16 36.66 63.73
N ALA A 826 37.62 36.05 64.83
CA ALA A 826 38.09 34.67 64.84
C ALA A 826 36.96 33.67 64.50
N CYS A 827 35.77 33.91 65.03
CA CYS A 827 34.57 33.14 64.71
C CYS A 827 34.21 33.26 63.21
N ALA A 828 34.16 34.49 62.68
CA ALA A 828 33.79 34.72 61.28
C ALA A 828 34.81 34.11 60.32
N ALA A 829 36.11 34.17 60.64
CA ALA A 829 37.16 33.52 59.86
C ALA A 829 37.02 31.99 59.82
N THR A 830 36.53 31.40 60.91
CA THR A 830 36.28 29.95 60.97
C THR A 830 35.04 29.57 60.16
N LEU A 831 33.93 30.28 60.36
CA LEU A 831 32.66 29.96 59.69
C LEU A 831 32.66 30.31 58.20
N GLY A 832 33.43 31.32 57.78
CA GLY A 832 33.58 31.71 56.38
C GLY A 832 34.62 30.89 55.61
N SER A 833 35.19 29.84 56.20
CA SER A 833 36.25 29.04 55.61
C SER A 833 35.70 27.98 54.64
N ALA A 834 36.57 27.47 53.75
CA ALA A 834 36.23 26.40 52.81
C ALA A 834 35.70 25.12 53.48
N ALA A 835 36.07 24.86 54.74
CA ALA A 835 35.59 23.70 55.50
C ALA A 835 34.06 23.73 55.76
N ILE A 836 33.45 24.92 55.72
CA ILE A 836 31.99 25.08 55.83
C ILE A 836 31.30 25.09 54.46
N LEU A 837 32.05 25.24 53.38
CA LEU A 837 31.52 25.55 52.05
C LEU A 837 31.60 24.38 51.08
N VAL A 838 32.69 23.62 51.14
CA VAL A 838 32.97 22.50 50.23
C VAL A 838 32.40 21.23 50.84
N GLN A 839 31.78 20.38 50.01
CA GLN A 839 31.23 19.09 50.43
C GLN A 839 31.61 17.95 49.49
#